data_AF-A0AAW7Y2K4-F1
#
_entry.id   AF-A0AAW7Y2K4-F1
#
_cell.length_a   1.000
_cell.length_b   1.000
_cell.length_c   1.000
_cell.angle_alpha   90.00
_cell.angle_beta   90.00
_cell.angle_gamma   90.00
#
_symmetry.space_group_name_H-M   'P 1'
#
loop_
_entity.id
_entity.type
_entity.pdbx_description
1 polymer ?
#
loop_
_entity_poly.entity_id
_entity_poly.type
_entity_poly.pdbx_seq_one_letter_code
_entity_poly.pdbx_strand_id
1 'polypeptide(L)'
;MGSKKKQVAGHRWFWGQHLVLCHGPVDAVRRIWFGEKVGWSGSVLSNSRIHIDQPTLFGDRDQYGGIVGDIDICLGHASQIVNNYLAHHCGQVVNGQKVVSAFRHLTALVFRKPEMGNSSYPAPVAVEVERISTGWDGNEIWYVTKAAIGNGLNGAHIVHELIECPEWGTGNSNIDNKAFEACANTLYAEGFGLNAHWVKQQPVEQFVKDICRYLNGYVFTDEASGLITMRLARDNYDTSKVPALTSKVIKTAKNIRRRTQADIINTLTLTYTDPTTYEKSAVTVINSAMVHAVGRTIGETVNFPMIHDAQLAYRVAMRELKMLSARLMTTELYCDTTASVYQPGDVVRVVYPPAGFNHIMRVQKKRRGSMAQPEVKLELMEDIFSAATGDYIPPPPSGWKDPITTPVPITIQQVVESPYWLLATSLNPSELAALNKHSCFVGWLARKPSGDTIGADLYYNNFDRWIYSHRASFSTSSMLAESISPMATQLRLIDSNLLTIELPAVCQLGGELVVVKSIVDGVAEVERGVLDTIPAEHAAMIVIAALDGDALDTEFTTGEQVSVRGLTVTARGALPKDDAAIITTELVGRAAKPLCVTNVKLNDEHWPDTITIPVNVTWSHRNRISQVVEPQHLTNWYTGGTPEPDTTTQISVMDADTNAVLYQGETTETELLLDETLIPALTQRLTITLTATREGNEAMQPFSHTFNVVFTPKAEVFKNSDI
;
A
#
# COMPACT_ATOMS: atom_id res chain seq x y z
N MET A 1 49.42 -47.00 -12.94
CA MET A 1 48.47 -45.94 -12.57
C MET A 1 48.44 -44.91 -13.68
N GLY A 2 47.37 -44.88 -14.49
CA GLY A 2 47.24 -43.92 -15.59
C GLY A 2 46.86 -42.53 -15.06
N SER A 3 47.59 -41.49 -15.47
CA SER A 3 47.30 -40.11 -15.11
C SER A 3 45.92 -39.70 -15.61
N LYS A 4 45.01 -39.30 -14.70
CA LYS A 4 43.72 -38.73 -15.10
C LYS A 4 43.96 -37.49 -15.98
N LYS A 5 43.47 -37.53 -17.23
CA LYS A 5 43.48 -36.36 -18.12
C LYS A 5 42.69 -35.23 -17.47
N LYS A 6 43.26 -34.02 -17.41
CA LYS A 6 42.52 -32.81 -17.04
C LYS A 6 41.36 -32.63 -18.01
N GLN A 7 40.13 -32.62 -17.51
CA GLN A 7 38.93 -32.31 -18.27
C GLN A 7 38.59 -30.84 -18.05
N VAL A 8 38.33 -30.10 -19.14
CA VAL A 8 37.85 -28.72 -19.06
C VAL A 8 36.41 -28.76 -18.58
N ALA A 9 36.13 -28.13 -17.43
CA ALA A 9 34.78 -28.06 -16.85
C ALA A 9 33.91 -26.95 -17.46
N GLY A 10 34.53 -25.91 -18.02
CA GLY A 10 33.87 -24.76 -18.63
C GLY A 10 34.86 -23.69 -19.08
N HIS A 11 34.39 -22.64 -19.74
CA HIS A 11 35.17 -21.49 -20.18
C HIS A 11 34.64 -20.21 -19.51
N ARG A 12 35.54 -19.29 -19.14
CA ARG A 12 35.19 -17.91 -18.76
C ARG A 12 35.51 -16.99 -19.93
N TRP A 13 34.55 -16.16 -20.31
CA TRP A 13 34.69 -15.27 -21.47
C TRP A 13 35.03 -13.86 -21.05
N PHE A 14 35.88 -13.20 -21.82
CA PHE A 14 36.33 -11.84 -21.54
C PHE A 14 36.15 -10.97 -22.79
N TRP A 15 35.44 -9.85 -22.66
CA TRP A 15 34.97 -9.09 -23.83
C TRP A 15 35.43 -7.63 -23.81
N GLY A 16 36.28 -7.28 -24.79
CA GLY A 16 36.64 -5.89 -25.05
C GLY A 16 35.60 -5.26 -25.96
N GLN A 17 34.95 -4.18 -25.52
CA GLN A 17 33.85 -3.56 -26.26
C GLN A 17 33.86 -2.04 -26.11
N HIS A 18 33.56 -1.34 -27.20
CA HIS A 18 33.17 0.08 -27.18
C HIS A 18 31.67 0.15 -27.49
N LEU A 19 30.86 0.48 -26.48
CA LEU A 19 29.41 0.52 -26.56
C LEU A 19 28.94 1.97 -26.50
N VAL A 20 28.54 2.53 -27.64
CA VAL A 20 27.94 3.87 -27.71
C VAL A 20 26.48 3.78 -27.29
N LEU A 21 26.06 4.65 -26.37
CA LEU A 21 24.73 4.66 -25.78
C LEU A 21 23.81 5.68 -26.47
N CYS A 22 24.25 6.94 -26.51
CA CYS A 22 23.47 8.06 -27.05
C CYS A 22 24.38 9.25 -27.40
N HIS A 23 23.81 10.27 -28.05
CA HIS A 23 24.45 11.57 -28.15
C HIS A 23 24.62 12.17 -26.75
N GLY A 24 25.83 12.66 -26.49
CA GLY A 24 26.20 13.34 -25.26
C GLY A 24 26.51 14.82 -25.50
N PRO A 25 26.84 15.57 -24.43
CA PRO A 25 27.07 15.05 -23.10
C PRO A 25 25.80 14.71 -22.31
N VAL A 26 25.93 13.80 -21.35
CA VAL A 26 24.88 13.45 -20.38
C VAL A 26 25.34 13.83 -18.98
N ASP A 27 24.40 14.07 -18.07
CA ASP A 27 24.72 14.49 -16.69
C ASP A 27 25.23 13.33 -15.84
N ALA A 28 24.65 12.14 -16.02
CA ALA A 28 25.05 10.97 -15.24
C ALA A 28 24.79 9.63 -15.93
N VAL A 29 25.61 8.63 -15.57
CA VAL A 29 25.27 7.20 -15.69
C VAL A 29 24.94 6.67 -14.30
N ARG A 30 23.76 6.06 -14.15
CA ARG A 30 23.19 5.66 -12.85
C ARG A 30 23.26 4.16 -12.58
N ARG A 31 22.98 3.34 -13.59
CA ARG A 31 22.90 1.88 -13.45
C ARG A 31 23.32 1.19 -14.74
N ILE A 32 23.92 0.01 -14.62
CA ILE A 32 24.29 -0.88 -15.72
C ILE A 32 23.74 -2.27 -15.42
N TRP A 33 22.92 -2.78 -16.34
CA TRP A 33 22.36 -4.12 -16.30
C TRP A 33 23.09 -5.02 -17.29
N PHE A 34 23.17 -6.29 -16.91
CA PHE A 34 23.62 -7.39 -17.76
C PHE A 34 22.50 -8.43 -17.80
N GLY A 35 21.79 -8.51 -18.92
CA GLY A 35 20.51 -9.20 -19.00
C GLY A 35 19.52 -8.53 -18.04
N GLU A 36 18.90 -9.33 -17.17
CA GLU A 36 17.93 -8.87 -16.18
C GLU A 36 18.55 -8.49 -14.82
N LYS A 37 19.87 -8.58 -14.68
CA LYS A 37 20.57 -8.37 -13.41
C LYS A 37 21.32 -7.05 -13.40
N VAL A 38 21.17 -6.28 -12.32
CA VAL A 38 21.95 -5.06 -12.07
C VAL A 38 23.38 -5.49 -11.71
N GLY A 39 24.35 -5.22 -12.59
CA GLY A 39 25.76 -5.47 -12.30
C GLY A 39 26.44 -4.30 -11.61
N TRP A 40 25.93 -3.08 -11.80
CA TRP A 40 26.46 -1.88 -11.18
C TRP A 40 25.37 -0.81 -10.97
N SER A 41 25.46 -0.09 -9.86
CA SER A 41 24.64 1.08 -9.54
C SER A 41 25.51 2.16 -8.89
N GLY A 42 25.21 3.43 -9.17
CA GLY A 42 25.97 4.56 -8.65
C GLY A 42 25.54 5.89 -9.29
N SER A 43 26.41 6.88 -9.25
CA SER A 43 26.20 8.15 -9.94
C SER A 43 27.54 8.65 -10.46
N VAL A 44 27.76 8.46 -11.76
CA VAL A 44 29.00 8.87 -12.43
C VAL A 44 28.73 10.17 -13.16
N LEU A 45 29.27 11.26 -12.60
CA LEU A 45 29.06 12.65 -13.03
C LEU A 45 30.21 13.22 -13.89
N SER A 46 31.27 12.43 -14.09
CA SER A 46 32.39 12.78 -14.95
C SER A 46 33.01 11.52 -15.55
N ASN A 47 33.77 11.69 -16.63
CA ASN A 47 34.50 10.59 -17.26
C ASN A 47 35.36 9.87 -16.21
N SER A 48 35.06 8.60 -15.98
CA SER A 48 35.68 7.83 -14.91
C SER A 48 35.75 6.36 -15.27
N ARG A 49 36.60 5.63 -14.55
CA ARG A 49 36.64 4.18 -14.59
C ARG A 49 35.91 3.63 -13.38
N ILE A 50 35.03 2.67 -13.62
CA ILE A 50 34.43 1.85 -12.58
C ILE A 50 35.00 0.44 -12.63
N HIS A 51 35.01 -0.23 -11.47
CA HIS A 51 35.32 -1.65 -11.35
C HIS A 51 34.05 -2.38 -10.91
N ILE A 52 33.67 -3.43 -11.63
CA ILE A 52 32.58 -4.33 -11.24
C ILE A 52 33.22 -5.59 -10.69
N ASP A 53 32.81 -6.03 -9.49
CA ASP A 53 33.23 -7.28 -8.87
C ASP A 53 31.98 -8.08 -8.44
N GLN A 54 31.33 -8.71 -9.42
CA GLN A 54 30.12 -9.51 -9.26
C GLN A 54 30.31 -10.90 -9.89
N PRO A 55 31.20 -11.75 -9.36
CA PRO A 55 31.60 -13.02 -9.97
C PRO A 55 30.49 -14.08 -10.04
N THR A 56 29.40 -13.87 -9.30
CA THR A 56 28.23 -14.77 -9.22
C THR A 56 26.95 -14.09 -9.69
N LEU A 57 27.05 -13.04 -10.52
CA LEU A 57 25.89 -12.24 -10.94
C LEU A 57 24.78 -13.10 -11.60
N PHE A 58 25.17 -14.15 -12.33
CA PHE A 58 24.24 -15.05 -13.02
C PHE A 58 23.99 -16.37 -12.27
N GLY A 59 24.50 -16.52 -11.04
CA GLY A 59 24.40 -17.72 -10.23
C GLY A 59 25.77 -18.26 -9.81
N ASP A 60 25.89 -19.58 -9.69
CA ASP A 60 27.15 -20.23 -9.33
C ASP A 60 28.30 -19.79 -10.27
N ARG A 61 29.47 -19.50 -9.69
CA ARG A 61 30.61 -18.93 -10.41
C ARG A 61 31.14 -19.87 -11.50
N ASP A 62 31.19 -21.17 -11.21
CA ASP A 62 31.80 -22.15 -12.10
C ASP A 62 30.80 -22.67 -13.13
N GLN A 63 29.50 -22.57 -12.86
CA GLN A 63 28.44 -22.93 -13.80
C GLN A 63 28.00 -21.77 -14.70
N TYR A 64 27.66 -20.61 -14.13
CA TYR A 64 27.07 -19.46 -14.85
C TYR A 64 28.01 -18.24 -14.89
N GLY A 65 28.78 -18.04 -13.83
CA GLY A 65 29.73 -16.94 -13.70
C GLY A 65 29.05 -15.58 -13.43
N GLY A 66 29.79 -14.52 -13.71
CA GLY A 66 29.32 -13.15 -13.49
C GLY A 66 30.21 -12.12 -14.17
N ILE A 67 30.15 -10.87 -13.70
CA ILE A 67 30.86 -9.74 -14.30
C ILE A 67 31.98 -9.30 -13.37
N VAL A 68 33.23 -9.35 -13.86
CA VAL A 68 34.40 -8.90 -13.10
C VAL A 68 35.35 -8.11 -13.99
N GLY A 69 35.63 -6.85 -13.65
CA GLY A 69 36.64 -6.04 -14.32
C GLY A 69 36.25 -4.58 -14.52
N ASP A 70 37.08 -3.90 -15.31
CA ASP A 70 37.02 -2.45 -15.48
C ASP A 70 36.16 -2.03 -16.69
N ILE A 71 35.36 -0.99 -16.49
CA ILE A 71 34.60 -0.30 -17.54
C ILE A 71 34.89 1.20 -17.41
N ASP A 72 35.35 1.82 -18.49
CA ASP A 72 35.43 3.29 -18.53
C ASP A 72 34.09 3.86 -19.00
N ILE A 73 33.55 4.80 -18.24
CA ILE A 73 32.36 5.57 -18.59
C ILE A 73 32.82 6.89 -19.22
N CYS A 74 32.42 7.11 -20.47
CA CYS A 74 32.68 8.32 -21.23
C CYS A 74 31.35 9.07 -21.40
N LEU A 75 31.21 10.24 -20.79
CA LEU A 75 29.96 11.02 -20.79
C LEU A 75 29.79 11.89 -22.04
N GLY A 76 30.80 11.99 -22.91
CA GLY A 76 30.67 12.65 -24.21
C GLY A 76 30.89 14.17 -24.22
N HIS A 77 31.47 14.77 -23.17
CA HIS A 77 31.80 16.20 -23.18
C HIS A 77 32.79 16.58 -24.31
N ALA A 78 32.73 17.84 -24.76
CA ALA A 78 33.66 18.38 -25.77
C ALA A 78 35.14 18.27 -25.35
N SER A 79 35.42 18.33 -24.04
CA SER A 79 36.76 18.18 -23.47
C SER A 79 37.23 16.71 -23.34
N GLN A 80 36.41 15.73 -23.75
CA GLN A 80 36.76 14.32 -23.64
C GLN A 80 38.07 14.02 -24.38
N ILE A 81 38.96 13.33 -23.66
CA ILE A 81 40.25 12.88 -24.15
C ILE A 81 40.14 11.49 -24.77
N VAL A 82 41.14 11.14 -25.57
CA VAL A 82 41.23 9.80 -26.16
C VAL A 82 41.35 8.73 -25.07
N ASN A 83 40.45 7.75 -25.09
CA ASN A 83 40.49 6.62 -24.17
C ASN A 83 41.73 5.75 -24.46
N ASN A 84 42.56 5.48 -23.44
CA ASN A 84 43.82 4.78 -23.64
C ASN A 84 43.67 3.30 -24.05
N TYR A 85 42.55 2.64 -23.69
CA TYR A 85 42.28 1.25 -24.08
C TYR A 85 41.94 1.19 -25.57
N LEU A 86 41.10 2.11 -26.04
CA LEU A 86 40.77 2.23 -27.47
C LEU A 86 42.00 2.66 -28.29
N ALA A 87 42.83 3.57 -27.79
CA ALA A 87 44.07 3.94 -28.48
C ALA A 87 45.03 2.75 -28.63
N HIS A 88 45.10 1.89 -27.60
CA HIS A 88 45.93 0.70 -27.64
C HIS A 88 45.39 -0.33 -28.65
N HIS A 89 44.10 -0.69 -28.56
CA HIS A 89 43.52 -1.81 -29.32
C HIS A 89 42.94 -1.43 -30.69
N CYS A 90 42.43 -0.21 -30.85
CA CYS A 90 41.70 0.23 -32.04
C CYS A 90 42.42 1.34 -32.84
N GLY A 91 43.55 1.85 -32.34
CA GLY A 91 44.27 2.94 -33.01
C GLY A 91 44.82 2.51 -34.38
N GLN A 92 44.58 3.34 -35.40
CA GLN A 92 45.05 3.14 -36.77
C GLN A 92 46.20 4.08 -37.09
N VAL A 93 47.10 3.69 -37.98
CA VAL A 93 48.20 4.56 -38.42
C VAL A 93 47.72 5.42 -39.59
N VAL A 94 47.68 6.73 -39.41
CA VAL A 94 47.39 7.72 -40.44
C VAL A 94 48.56 8.70 -40.47
N ASN A 95 49.20 8.88 -41.63
CA ASN A 95 50.37 9.76 -41.80
C ASN A 95 51.50 9.52 -40.77
N GLY A 96 51.74 8.25 -40.41
CA GLY A 96 52.78 7.87 -39.45
C GLY A 96 52.41 8.08 -37.97
N GLN A 97 51.20 8.54 -37.66
CA GLN A 97 50.71 8.70 -36.30
C GLN A 97 49.60 7.68 -35.99
N LYS A 98 49.67 7.03 -34.83
CA LYS A 98 48.60 6.15 -34.35
C LYS A 98 47.47 7.01 -33.78
N VAL A 99 46.30 6.99 -34.44
CA VAL A 99 45.16 7.84 -34.12
C VAL A 99 43.90 7.01 -33.84
N VAL A 100 43.08 7.50 -32.93
CA VAL A 100 41.71 7.03 -32.68
C VAL A 100 40.89 8.25 -32.23
N SER A 101 39.59 8.27 -32.56
CA SER A 101 38.71 9.35 -32.09
C SER A 101 38.59 9.35 -30.57
N ALA A 102 38.43 10.54 -29.99
CA ALA A 102 38.03 10.67 -28.58
C ALA A 102 36.52 10.43 -28.39
N PHE A 103 35.76 10.25 -29.48
CA PHE A 103 34.30 10.04 -29.47
C PHE A 103 33.57 11.10 -28.63
N ARG A 104 33.97 12.37 -28.79
CA ARG A 104 33.28 13.52 -28.19
C ARG A 104 31.84 13.59 -28.70
N HIS A 105 30.96 14.17 -27.89
CA HIS A 105 29.52 14.26 -28.15
C HIS A 105 28.80 12.91 -28.23
N LEU A 106 29.46 11.83 -27.78
CA LEU A 106 28.88 10.50 -27.65
C LEU A 106 29.13 9.97 -26.23
N THR A 107 28.05 9.59 -25.57
CA THR A 107 28.12 8.86 -24.31
C THR A 107 28.37 7.39 -24.62
N ALA A 108 29.39 6.80 -24.01
CA ALA A 108 29.81 5.44 -24.30
C ALA A 108 30.40 4.72 -23.08
N LEU A 109 30.30 3.40 -23.08
CA LEU A 109 31.01 2.51 -22.17
C LEU A 109 32.18 1.83 -22.91
N VAL A 110 33.35 1.82 -22.31
CA VAL A 110 34.52 1.09 -22.82
C VAL A 110 34.85 -0.05 -21.87
N PHE A 111 34.47 -1.26 -22.26
CA PHE A 111 34.73 -2.50 -21.53
C PHE A 111 36.18 -2.91 -21.75
N ARG A 112 37.00 -2.88 -20.69
CA ARG A 112 38.43 -3.22 -20.73
C ARG A 112 38.66 -4.73 -20.63
N LYS A 113 37.97 -5.48 -21.48
CA LYS A 113 38.01 -6.94 -21.48
C LYS A 113 37.61 -7.57 -20.12
N PRO A 114 36.57 -7.08 -19.41
CA PRO A 114 36.09 -7.73 -18.19
C PRO A 114 35.62 -9.16 -18.46
N GLU A 115 35.64 -9.98 -17.40
CA GLU A 115 34.95 -11.27 -17.35
C GLU A 115 33.45 -11.03 -17.55
N MET A 116 32.84 -11.80 -18.45
CA MET A 116 31.44 -11.65 -18.89
C MET A 116 30.69 -12.98 -18.79
N GLY A 117 30.93 -13.71 -17.69
CA GLY A 117 30.32 -15.01 -17.40
C GLY A 117 30.88 -16.17 -18.22
N ASN A 118 30.20 -17.31 -18.11
CA ASN A 118 30.66 -18.58 -18.71
C ASN A 118 30.00 -18.89 -20.06
N SER A 119 29.06 -18.05 -20.50
CA SER A 119 28.40 -18.15 -21.81
C SER A 119 29.26 -17.55 -22.92
N SER A 120 29.32 -18.21 -24.08
CA SER A 120 29.94 -17.66 -25.30
C SER A 120 29.17 -16.47 -25.89
N TYR A 121 27.93 -16.27 -25.44
CA TYR A 121 27.09 -15.12 -25.77
C TYR A 121 27.03 -14.20 -24.56
N PRO A 122 27.59 -12.98 -24.63
CA PRO A 122 27.57 -12.05 -23.52
C PRO A 122 26.13 -11.61 -23.25
N ALA A 123 25.82 -11.37 -21.97
CA ALA A 123 24.52 -10.84 -21.59
C ALA A 123 24.30 -9.45 -22.22
N PRO A 124 23.09 -9.14 -22.73
CA PRO A 124 22.78 -7.80 -23.24
C PRO A 124 23.04 -6.74 -22.18
N VAL A 125 23.64 -5.61 -22.59
CA VAL A 125 23.92 -4.49 -21.69
C VAL A 125 22.83 -3.44 -21.84
N ALA A 126 22.20 -3.06 -20.73
CA ALA A 126 21.32 -1.90 -20.66
C ALA A 126 21.87 -0.89 -19.65
N VAL A 127 21.60 0.40 -19.88
CA VAL A 127 22.18 1.48 -19.08
C VAL A 127 21.11 2.53 -18.78
N GLU A 128 21.08 3.00 -17.55
CA GLU A 128 20.28 4.16 -17.17
C GLU A 128 21.15 5.41 -17.25
N VAL A 129 20.73 6.31 -18.11
CA VAL A 129 21.41 7.56 -18.43
C VAL A 129 20.48 8.72 -18.08
N GLU A 130 21.05 9.75 -17.46
CA GLU A 130 20.33 10.94 -17.05
C GLU A 130 20.88 12.15 -17.81
N ARG A 131 19.98 12.92 -18.44
CA ARG A 131 20.27 14.23 -19.02
C ARG A 131 19.10 15.17 -18.75
N ILE A 132 19.26 16.02 -17.74
CA ILE A 132 18.28 16.97 -17.22
C ILE A 132 18.85 18.40 -17.18
N SER A 133 20.11 18.57 -16.77
CA SER A 133 20.75 19.89 -16.64
C SER A 133 21.59 20.30 -17.85
N THR A 134 21.97 19.35 -18.70
CA THR A 134 22.84 19.62 -19.85
C THR A 134 22.08 19.57 -21.18
N GLY A 135 22.24 20.62 -21.98
CA GLY A 135 21.68 20.74 -23.33
C GLY A 135 22.47 19.97 -24.39
N TRP A 136 21.96 19.97 -25.62
CA TRP A 136 22.54 19.26 -26.76
C TRP A 136 23.97 19.71 -27.12
N ASP A 137 24.32 20.97 -26.86
CA ASP A 137 25.63 21.57 -27.14
C ASP A 137 26.64 21.37 -26.00
N GLY A 138 26.20 20.76 -24.90
CA GLY A 138 26.97 20.54 -23.70
C GLY A 138 27.04 21.71 -22.72
N ASN A 139 26.31 22.79 -22.99
CA ASN A 139 26.09 23.86 -22.04
C ASN A 139 24.88 23.54 -21.13
N GLU A 140 24.60 24.43 -20.18
CA GLU A 140 23.40 24.34 -19.35
C GLU A 140 22.15 24.38 -20.24
N ILE A 141 21.20 23.46 -19.99
CA ILE A 141 19.95 23.41 -20.74
C ILE A 141 19.16 24.71 -20.58
N TRP A 142 18.44 25.11 -21.63
CA TRP A 142 17.54 26.26 -21.58
C TRP A 142 16.61 26.19 -20.36
N TYR A 143 16.53 27.28 -19.60
CA TYR A 143 15.68 27.43 -18.40
C TYR A 143 15.83 26.29 -17.38
N VAL A 144 17.08 25.98 -16.98
CA VAL A 144 17.46 24.86 -16.09
C VAL A 144 16.64 24.77 -14.80
N THR A 145 16.26 25.90 -14.21
CA THR A 145 15.51 25.93 -12.93
C THR A 145 14.12 25.28 -13.01
N LYS A 146 13.62 25.05 -14.24
CA LYS A 146 12.35 24.36 -14.52
C LYS A 146 12.51 23.06 -15.32
N ALA A 147 13.74 22.60 -15.56
CA ALA A 147 14.01 21.40 -16.34
C ALA A 147 13.64 20.12 -15.56
N ALA A 148 14.12 19.97 -14.32
CA ALA A 148 13.86 18.79 -13.50
C ALA A 148 12.45 18.80 -12.91
N ILE A 149 11.63 17.80 -13.20
CA ILE A 149 10.30 17.61 -12.59
C ILE A 149 10.17 16.19 -12.07
N GLY A 150 10.23 16.02 -10.75
CA GLY A 150 10.14 14.71 -10.11
C GLY A 150 11.20 13.76 -10.66
N ASN A 151 10.75 12.71 -11.37
CA ASN A 151 11.61 11.70 -11.98
C ASN A 151 11.78 11.88 -13.51
N GLY A 152 11.54 13.06 -14.08
CA GLY A 152 11.66 13.29 -15.53
C GLY A 152 12.00 14.72 -15.92
N LEU A 153 12.25 14.91 -17.22
CA LEU A 153 12.50 16.21 -17.83
C LEU A 153 11.18 16.89 -18.20
N ASN A 154 11.12 18.20 -18.01
CA ASN A 154 9.98 19.00 -18.42
C ASN A 154 9.75 18.92 -19.94
N GLY A 155 8.52 18.59 -20.35
CA GLY A 155 8.19 18.39 -21.76
C GLY A 155 8.40 19.62 -22.65
N ALA A 156 8.34 20.83 -22.09
CA ALA A 156 8.65 22.05 -22.84
C ALA A 156 10.13 22.10 -23.25
N HIS A 157 11.05 21.64 -22.39
CA HIS A 157 12.48 21.56 -22.68
C HIS A 157 12.79 20.54 -23.76
N ILE A 158 12.09 19.40 -23.77
CA ILE A 158 12.21 18.40 -24.84
C ILE A 158 11.84 19.03 -26.19
N VAL A 159 10.70 19.72 -26.26
CA VAL A 159 10.24 20.38 -27.50
C VAL A 159 11.18 21.51 -27.92
N HIS A 160 11.63 22.33 -26.97
CA HIS A 160 12.55 23.45 -27.22
C HIS A 160 13.85 22.95 -27.86
N GLU A 161 14.47 21.92 -27.28
CA GLU A 161 15.69 21.33 -27.82
C GLU A 161 15.48 20.72 -29.21
N LEU A 162 14.34 20.07 -29.48
CA LEU A 162 14.03 19.52 -30.81
C LEU A 162 13.92 20.62 -31.89
N ILE A 163 13.59 21.85 -31.49
CA ILE A 163 13.56 22.99 -32.41
C ILE A 163 14.97 23.55 -32.60
N GLU A 164 15.69 23.81 -31.51
CA GLU A 164 16.99 24.48 -31.52
C GLU A 164 18.14 23.62 -32.03
N CYS A 165 18.17 22.33 -31.69
CA CYS A 165 19.30 21.46 -31.99
C CYS A 165 19.47 21.24 -33.52
N PRO A 166 20.66 21.51 -34.09
CA PRO A 166 20.92 21.30 -35.52
C PRO A 166 21.28 19.86 -35.88
N GLU A 167 21.67 19.02 -34.90
CA GLU A 167 22.13 17.64 -35.16
C GLU A 167 20.98 16.65 -35.36
N TRP A 168 20.01 16.67 -34.44
CA TRP A 168 18.83 15.79 -34.48
C TRP A 168 17.49 16.54 -34.49
N GLY A 169 17.52 17.85 -34.27
CA GLY A 169 16.35 18.71 -34.31
C GLY A 169 16.21 19.47 -35.64
N THR A 170 15.56 20.63 -35.59
CA THR A 170 15.35 21.48 -36.78
C THR A 170 16.44 22.53 -37.01
N GLY A 171 17.31 22.78 -36.02
CA GLY A 171 18.35 23.82 -36.09
C GLY A 171 17.81 25.24 -36.18
N ASN A 172 16.63 25.52 -35.61
CA ASN A 172 15.95 26.80 -35.72
C ASN A 172 15.99 27.58 -34.40
N SER A 173 16.57 28.77 -34.42
CA SER A 173 16.69 29.64 -33.25
C SER A 173 15.53 30.63 -33.09
N ASN A 174 14.57 30.68 -34.01
CA ASN A 174 13.43 31.61 -33.97
C ASN A 174 12.34 31.12 -33.01
N ILE A 175 12.66 31.03 -31.71
CA ILE A 175 11.78 30.51 -30.67
C ILE A 175 11.21 31.65 -29.82
N ASP A 176 9.91 31.60 -29.54
CA ASP A 176 9.26 32.47 -28.56
C ASP A 176 9.54 31.97 -27.14
N ASN A 177 10.72 32.33 -26.60
CA ASN A 177 11.16 31.90 -25.28
C ASN A 177 10.17 32.27 -24.16
N LYS A 178 9.44 33.39 -24.27
CA LYS A 178 8.47 33.79 -23.23
C LYS A 178 7.30 32.82 -23.16
N ALA A 179 6.75 32.41 -24.30
CA ALA A 179 5.66 31.43 -24.35
C ALA A 179 6.13 30.04 -23.88
N PHE A 180 7.35 29.64 -24.27
CA PHE A 180 7.95 28.39 -23.80
C PHE A 180 8.21 28.42 -22.28
N GLU A 181 8.75 29.50 -21.73
CA GLU A 181 8.94 29.67 -20.28
C GLU A 181 7.61 29.57 -19.52
N ALA A 182 6.55 30.21 -20.04
CA ALA A 182 5.22 30.12 -19.45
C ALA A 182 4.70 28.67 -19.43
N CYS A 183 4.83 27.95 -20.55
CA CYS A 183 4.46 26.53 -20.63
C CYS A 183 5.30 25.67 -19.67
N ALA A 184 6.62 25.90 -19.61
CA ALA A 184 7.52 25.20 -18.71
C ALA A 184 7.13 25.41 -17.24
N ASN A 185 6.78 26.64 -16.85
CA ASN A 185 6.29 26.97 -15.52
C ASN A 185 4.99 26.23 -15.18
N THR A 186 4.03 26.18 -16.10
CA THR A 186 2.79 25.43 -15.92
C THR A 186 3.05 23.95 -15.73
N LEU A 187 3.86 23.33 -16.61
CA LEU A 187 4.19 21.90 -16.51
C LEU A 187 4.94 21.56 -15.21
N TYR A 188 5.83 22.45 -14.77
CA TYR A 188 6.55 22.34 -13.51
C TYR A 188 5.59 22.37 -12.32
N ALA A 189 4.68 23.34 -12.27
CA ALA A 189 3.64 23.42 -11.23
C ALA A 189 2.70 22.20 -11.25
N GLU A 190 2.47 21.62 -12.42
CA GLU A 190 1.66 20.41 -12.59
C GLU A 190 2.41 19.11 -12.26
N GLY A 191 3.72 19.14 -12.00
CA GLY A 191 4.52 17.93 -11.80
C GLY A 191 4.56 17.02 -13.04
N PHE A 192 4.57 17.60 -14.25
CA PHE A 192 4.52 16.88 -15.52
C PHE A 192 5.92 16.61 -16.12
N GLY A 193 6.66 15.65 -15.53
CA GLY A 193 7.96 15.19 -16.03
C GLY A 193 7.88 14.01 -16.99
N LEU A 194 8.73 13.97 -18.02
CA LEU A 194 8.80 12.92 -19.03
C LEU A 194 10.20 12.29 -19.11
N ASN A 195 10.24 10.97 -19.32
CA ASN A 195 11.43 10.18 -19.58
C ASN A 195 11.42 9.75 -21.05
N ALA A 196 11.99 10.61 -21.90
CA ALA A 196 11.98 10.38 -23.34
C ALA A 196 13.26 9.68 -23.80
N HIS A 197 13.09 8.55 -24.50
CA HIS A 197 14.18 7.89 -25.23
C HIS A 197 13.83 7.85 -26.72
N TRP A 198 14.49 8.70 -27.51
CA TRP A 198 14.21 8.83 -28.94
C TRP A 198 15.16 7.97 -29.78
N VAL A 199 14.72 6.74 -30.08
CA VAL A 199 15.50 5.75 -30.86
C VAL A 199 14.91 5.45 -32.23
N LYS A 200 13.66 5.84 -32.47
CA LYS A 200 12.96 5.55 -33.73
C LYS A 200 13.36 6.56 -34.78
N GLN A 201 13.75 6.07 -35.96
CA GLN A 201 13.90 6.91 -37.14
C GLN A 201 12.53 7.46 -37.54
N GLN A 202 12.25 8.71 -37.18
CA GLN A 202 11.04 9.43 -37.53
C GLN A 202 11.32 10.92 -37.74
N PRO A 203 10.47 11.66 -38.48
CA PRO A 203 10.59 13.11 -38.60
C PRO A 203 10.47 13.80 -37.24
N VAL A 204 11.27 14.85 -37.02
CA VAL A 204 11.28 15.66 -35.79
C VAL A 204 9.87 16.18 -35.47
N GLU A 205 9.14 16.63 -36.48
CA GLU A 205 7.79 17.18 -36.33
C GLU A 205 6.80 16.13 -35.83
N GLN A 206 7.01 14.86 -36.15
CA GLN A 206 6.19 13.78 -35.62
C GLN A 206 6.49 13.56 -34.14
N PHE A 207 7.78 13.59 -33.76
CA PHE A 207 8.16 13.45 -32.36
C PHE A 207 7.68 14.63 -31.50
N VAL A 208 7.75 15.86 -32.02
CA VAL A 208 7.16 17.04 -31.36
C VAL A 208 5.65 16.86 -31.16
N LYS A 209 4.92 16.34 -32.14
CA LYS A 209 3.48 16.02 -31.99
C LYS A 209 3.24 14.94 -30.95
N ASP A 210 4.10 13.93 -30.89
CA ASP A 210 4.01 12.88 -29.88
C ASP A 210 4.15 13.49 -28.49
N ILE A 211 5.17 14.32 -28.23
CA ILE A 211 5.33 15.02 -26.94
C ILE A 211 4.12 15.92 -26.65
N CYS A 212 3.66 16.73 -27.62
CA CYS A 212 2.48 17.57 -27.48
C CYS A 212 1.21 16.79 -27.10
N ARG A 213 1.07 15.53 -27.55
CA ARG A 213 -0.04 14.64 -27.12
C ARG A 213 0.02 14.33 -25.62
N TYR A 214 1.20 14.12 -25.04
CA TYR A 214 1.34 13.94 -23.59
C TYR A 214 0.89 15.22 -22.87
N LEU A 215 1.39 16.38 -23.32
CA LEU A 215 1.21 17.67 -22.64
C LEU A 215 -0.18 18.31 -22.84
N ASN A 216 -0.95 17.81 -23.82
CA ASN A 216 -2.11 18.49 -24.39
C ASN A 216 -1.73 19.91 -24.85
N GLY A 217 -0.71 19.98 -25.71
CA GLY A 217 -0.09 21.21 -26.18
C GLY A 217 -0.09 21.37 -27.70
N TYR A 218 0.22 22.58 -28.14
CA TYR A 218 0.35 22.98 -29.53
C TYR A 218 1.69 23.67 -29.73
N VAL A 219 2.38 23.31 -30.81
CA VAL A 219 3.59 23.99 -31.29
C VAL A 219 3.35 24.42 -32.72
N PHE A 220 3.57 25.69 -33.00
CA PHE A 220 3.34 26.28 -34.32
C PHE A 220 4.13 27.57 -34.48
N THR A 221 4.33 28.00 -35.72
CA THR A 221 4.89 29.31 -36.01
C THR A 221 3.79 30.37 -35.92
N ASP A 222 3.95 31.32 -35.01
CA ASP A 222 3.05 32.46 -34.93
C ASP A 222 3.26 33.37 -36.16
N GLU A 223 2.17 33.66 -36.86
CA GLU A 223 2.24 34.36 -38.15
C GLU A 223 2.50 35.86 -37.99
N ALA A 224 2.21 36.43 -36.82
CA ALA A 224 2.42 37.85 -36.55
C ALA A 224 3.89 38.14 -36.19
N SER A 225 4.48 37.29 -35.36
CA SER A 225 5.88 37.43 -34.90
C SER A 225 6.89 36.67 -35.76
N GLY A 226 6.47 35.62 -36.48
CA GLY A 226 7.36 34.69 -37.19
C GLY A 226 8.09 33.69 -36.28
N LEU A 227 7.84 33.74 -34.96
CA LEU A 227 8.49 32.87 -33.98
C LEU A 227 7.74 31.55 -33.80
N ILE A 228 8.47 30.47 -33.56
CA ILE A 228 7.90 29.19 -33.13
C ILE A 228 7.49 29.34 -31.66
N THR A 229 6.21 29.16 -31.39
CA THR A 229 5.61 29.31 -30.07
C THR A 229 4.96 28.02 -29.60
N MET A 230 4.74 27.91 -28.29
CA MET A 230 4.09 26.77 -27.65
C MET A 230 2.91 27.26 -26.80
N ARG A 231 1.83 26.48 -26.79
CA ARG A 231 0.66 26.71 -25.93
C ARG A 231 0.13 25.41 -25.37
N LEU A 232 -0.36 25.45 -24.14
CA LEU A 232 -1.02 24.32 -23.48
C LEU A 232 -2.54 24.54 -23.45
N ALA A 233 -3.32 23.51 -23.73
CA ALA A 233 -4.77 23.54 -23.51
C ALA A 233 -5.06 23.35 -22.01
N ARG A 234 -5.54 24.41 -21.35
CA ARG A 234 -5.92 24.45 -19.93
C ARG A 234 -7.21 25.26 -19.74
N ASP A 235 -7.80 25.14 -18.55
CA ASP A 235 -8.98 25.90 -18.11
C ASP A 235 -8.57 27.23 -17.46
N ASN A 236 -7.93 28.11 -18.24
CA ASN A 236 -7.36 29.36 -17.73
C ASN A 236 -7.93 30.61 -18.43
N TYR A 237 -9.18 30.52 -18.92
CA TYR A 237 -9.84 31.62 -19.61
C TYR A 237 -11.24 31.88 -19.05
N ASP A 238 -11.66 33.15 -19.11
CA ASP A 238 -12.99 33.59 -18.74
C ASP A 238 -13.95 33.36 -19.91
N THR A 239 -14.94 32.48 -19.73
CA THR A 239 -15.92 32.12 -20.76
C THR A 239 -16.72 33.32 -21.29
N SER A 240 -16.86 34.37 -20.49
CA SER A 240 -17.57 35.60 -20.88
C SER A 240 -16.75 36.50 -21.82
N LYS A 241 -15.42 36.33 -21.84
CA LYS A 241 -14.47 37.15 -22.63
C LYS A 241 -13.98 36.46 -23.89
N VAL A 242 -14.46 35.24 -24.16
CA VAL A 242 -14.06 34.47 -25.34
C VAL A 242 -14.50 35.19 -26.63
N PRO A 243 -13.59 35.46 -27.59
CA PRO A 243 -13.94 36.10 -28.85
C PRO A 243 -15.00 35.32 -29.64
N ALA A 244 -15.99 36.03 -30.17
CA ALA A 244 -17.07 35.43 -30.94
C ALA A 244 -16.74 35.36 -32.44
N LEU A 245 -16.75 34.15 -32.99
CA LEU A 245 -16.68 33.89 -34.43
C LEU A 245 -18.11 33.68 -34.94
N THR A 246 -18.63 34.65 -35.70
CA THR A 246 -20.06 34.70 -36.08
C THR A 246 -20.27 34.43 -37.57
N SER A 247 -21.52 34.27 -38.00
CA SER A 247 -21.91 34.18 -39.43
C SER A 247 -21.46 35.35 -40.31
N LYS A 248 -20.97 36.47 -39.74
CA LYS A 248 -20.36 37.55 -40.52
C LYS A 248 -19.00 37.16 -41.11
N VAL A 249 -18.27 36.27 -40.42
CA VAL A 249 -16.91 35.83 -40.76
C VAL A 249 -16.91 34.39 -41.29
N ILE A 250 -17.84 33.55 -40.82
CA ILE A 250 -17.98 32.15 -41.22
C ILE A 250 -18.75 32.08 -42.55
N LYS A 251 -18.10 31.54 -43.59
CA LYS A 251 -18.73 31.31 -44.91
C LYS A 251 -19.44 29.97 -44.95
N THR A 252 -18.76 28.91 -44.53
CA THR A 252 -19.34 27.55 -44.48
C THR A 252 -18.76 26.73 -43.34
N ALA A 253 -19.54 25.75 -42.87
CA ALA A 253 -19.09 24.72 -41.95
C ALA A 253 -19.19 23.35 -42.65
N LYS A 254 -18.16 22.53 -42.53
CA LYS A 254 -18.09 21.18 -43.10
C LYS A 254 -17.62 20.17 -42.06
N ASN A 255 -17.78 18.89 -42.36
CA ASN A 255 -17.28 17.79 -41.54
C ASN A 255 -17.72 17.88 -40.06
N ILE A 256 -18.97 18.31 -39.83
CA ILE A 256 -19.56 18.38 -38.51
C ILE A 256 -19.78 16.96 -38.01
N ARG A 257 -19.06 16.56 -36.97
CA ARG A 257 -19.12 15.22 -36.40
C ARG A 257 -19.33 15.31 -34.91
N ARG A 258 -20.18 14.44 -34.39
CA ARG A 258 -20.39 14.20 -32.96
C ARG A 258 -20.42 12.69 -32.74
N ARG A 259 -19.75 12.21 -31.69
CA ARG A 259 -19.78 10.79 -31.34
C ARG A 259 -21.21 10.36 -30.94
N THR A 260 -21.61 9.20 -31.46
CA THR A 260 -22.85 8.48 -31.14
C THR A 260 -22.78 7.88 -29.73
N GLN A 261 -23.91 7.81 -29.02
CA GLN A 261 -23.96 7.33 -27.62
C GLN A 261 -23.49 5.87 -27.47
N ALA A 262 -23.69 5.03 -28.49
CA ALA A 262 -23.37 3.61 -28.46
C ALA A 262 -21.85 3.30 -28.52
N ASP A 263 -21.02 4.28 -28.89
CA ASP A 263 -19.58 4.11 -29.15
C ASP A 263 -18.71 4.97 -28.20
N ILE A 264 -19.30 5.56 -27.17
CA ILE A 264 -18.58 6.41 -26.23
C ILE A 264 -17.78 5.53 -25.27
N ILE A 265 -16.47 5.76 -25.25
CA ILE A 265 -15.56 5.10 -24.32
C ILE A 265 -15.86 5.60 -22.91
N ASN A 266 -16.18 4.66 -22.02
CA ASN A 266 -16.52 4.92 -20.62
C ASN A 266 -15.49 4.35 -19.64
N THR A 267 -14.50 3.61 -20.15
CA THR A 267 -13.37 3.09 -19.39
C THR A 267 -12.10 3.28 -20.21
N LEU A 268 -11.02 3.74 -19.57
CA LEU A 268 -9.73 3.92 -20.23
C LEU A 268 -8.63 3.25 -19.41
N THR A 269 -7.80 2.44 -20.06
CA THR A 269 -6.56 1.93 -19.48
C THR A 269 -5.39 2.70 -20.08
N LEU A 270 -4.66 3.43 -19.26
CA LEU A 270 -3.41 4.08 -19.65
C LEU A 270 -2.24 3.20 -19.22
N THR A 271 -1.34 2.93 -20.15
CA THR A 271 -0.11 2.19 -19.84
C THR A 271 1.10 3.12 -19.82
N TYR A 272 1.97 2.93 -18.85
CA TYR A 272 3.13 3.76 -18.55
C TYR A 272 4.31 2.86 -18.16
N THR A 273 5.50 3.42 -17.94
CA THR A 273 6.69 2.63 -17.57
C THR A 273 6.91 2.72 -16.06
N ASP A 274 7.05 1.60 -15.37
CA ASP A 274 7.38 1.60 -13.94
C ASP A 274 8.85 2.03 -13.74
N PRO A 275 9.16 3.04 -12.91
CA PRO A 275 10.53 3.51 -12.71
C PRO A 275 11.43 2.53 -11.95
N THR A 276 10.85 1.52 -11.31
CA THR A 276 11.55 0.51 -10.50
C THR A 276 11.94 -0.69 -11.36
N THR A 277 10.98 -1.21 -12.13
CA THR A 277 11.19 -2.41 -12.97
C THR A 277 11.56 -2.07 -14.41
N TYR A 278 11.29 -0.85 -14.87
CA TYR A 278 11.35 -0.42 -16.29
C TYR A 278 10.42 -1.22 -17.21
N GLU A 279 9.44 -1.92 -16.64
CA GLU A 279 8.44 -2.66 -17.39
C GLU A 279 7.15 -1.86 -17.54
N LYS A 280 6.28 -2.36 -18.43
CA LYS A 280 4.99 -1.74 -18.73
C LYS A 280 4.03 -1.96 -17.54
N SER A 281 3.57 -0.86 -16.94
CA SER A 281 2.51 -0.84 -15.93
C SER A 281 1.25 -0.15 -16.48
N ALA A 282 0.14 -0.24 -15.75
CA ALA A 282 -1.15 0.30 -16.19
C ALA A 282 -1.98 0.90 -15.06
N VAL A 283 -2.74 1.94 -15.40
CA VAL A 283 -3.79 2.55 -14.58
C VAL A 283 -5.08 2.55 -15.39
N THR A 284 -6.16 2.05 -14.80
CA THR A 284 -7.48 2.05 -15.42
C THR A 284 -8.40 3.04 -14.70
N VAL A 285 -9.13 3.85 -15.45
CA VAL A 285 -10.11 4.83 -14.95
C VAL A 285 -11.48 4.57 -15.58
N ILE A 286 -12.55 4.78 -14.82
CA ILE A 286 -13.92 4.43 -15.21
C ILE A 286 -14.85 5.62 -14.96
N ASN A 287 -15.72 5.92 -15.92
CA ASN A 287 -16.84 6.84 -15.74
C ASN A 287 -18.10 6.01 -15.38
N SER A 288 -18.31 5.78 -14.08
CA SER A 288 -19.39 4.93 -13.56
C SER A 288 -20.78 5.42 -13.99
N ALA A 289 -21.02 6.73 -13.94
CA ALA A 289 -22.29 7.33 -14.38
C ALA A 289 -22.63 6.97 -15.83
N MET A 290 -21.65 7.03 -16.74
CA MET A 290 -21.87 6.62 -18.12
C MET A 290 -21.95 5.11 -18.31
N VAL A 291 -21.22 4.31 -17.51
CA VAL A 291 -21.38 2.84 -17.53
C VAL A 291 -22.82 2.46 -17.16
N HIS A 292 -23.39 3.09 -16.14
CA HIS A 292 -24.80 2.90 -15.76
C HIS A 292 -25.76 3.35 -16.87
N ALA A 293 -25.52 4.50 -17.52
CA ALA A 293 -26.37 5.00 -18.59
C ALA A 293 -26.32 4.15 -19.88
N VAL A 294 -25.16 3.57 -20.19
CA VAL A 294 -24.93 2.75 -21.40
C VAL A 294 -25.24 1.26 -21.15
N GLY A 295 -25.22 0.81 -19.89
CA GLY A 295 -25.50 -0.57 -19.47
C GLY A 295 -24.37 -1.57 -19.74
N ARG A 296 -23.20 -1.12 -20.25
CA ARG A 296 -22.00 -1.96 -20.48
C ARG A 296 -20.71 -1.14 -20.46
N THR A 297 -19.59 -1.81 -20.22
CA THR A 297 -18.25 -1.22 -20.31
C THR A 297 -17.74 -1.17 -21.75
N ILE A 298 -17.31 0.01 -22.20
CA ILE A 298 -16.65 0.23 -23.50
C ILE A 298 -15.27 0.81 -23.19
N GLY A 299 -14.25 -0.05 -23.31
CA GLY A 299 -12.87 0.25 -22.94
C GLY A 299 -11.98 0.66 -24.10
N GLU A 300 -11.05 1.58 -23.87
CA GLU A 300 -9.90 1.85 -24.76
C GLU A 300 -8.58 1.73 -23.98
N THR A 301 -7.48 1.43 -24.68
CA THR A 301 -6.13 1.45 -24.10
C THR A 301 -5.25 2.45 -24.81
N VAL A 302 -4.58 3.32 -24.05
CA VAL A 302 -3.61 4.30 -24.54
C VAL A 302 -2.23 4.04 -23.94
N ASN A 303 -1.18 4.24 -24.74
CA ASN A 303 0.19 3.98 -24.34
C ASN A 303 0.96 5.30 -24.20
N PHE A 304 1.47 5.57 -23.01
CA PHE A 304 2.27 6.74 -22.67
C PHE A 304 3.57 6.33 -21.93
N PRO A 305 4.48 5.56 -22.57
CA PRO A 305 5.67 4.97 -21.94
C PRO A 305 6.68 5.99 -21.40
N MET A 306 6.63 7.27 -21.82
CA MET A 306 7.52 8.30 -21.26
C MET A 306 7.09 8.80 -19.88
N ILE A 307 5.90 8.40 -19.41
CA ILE A 307 5.46 8.70 -18.04
C ILE A 307 6.01 7.59 -17.14
N HIS A 308 6.77 7.99 -16.12
CA HIS A 308 7.34 7.08 -15.12
C HIS A 308 6.76 7.34 -13.72
N ASP A 309 5.71 8.17 -13.62
CA ASP A 309 5.05 8.49 -12.36
C ASP A 309 3.59 8.03 -12.42
N ALA A 310 3.20 7.17 -11.47
CA ALA A 310 1.88 6.57 -11.44
C ALA A 310 0.76 7.60 -11.19
N GLN A 311 1.04 8.66 -10.41
CA GLN A 311 0.04 9.70 -10.12
C GLN A 311 -0.18 10.58 -11.35
N LEU A 312 0.88 10.91 -12.09
CA LEU A 312 0.82 11.58 -13.38
C LEU A 312 0.08 10.73 -14.41
N ALA A 313 0.40 9.43 -14.49
CA ALA A 313 -0.30 8.46 -15.34
C ALA A 313 -1.81 8.45 -15.07
N TYR A 314 -2.21 8.43 -13.79
CA TYR A 314 -3.60 8.52 -13.38
C TYR A 314 -4.27 9.84 -13.81
N ARG A 315 -3.65 11.00 -13.54
CA ARG A 315 -4.19 12.31 -13.94
C ARG A 315 -4.35 12.42 -15.45
N VAL A 316 -3.38 11.92 -16.22
CA VAL A 316 -3.45 11.87 -17.68
C VAL A 316 -4.57 10.92 -18.12
N ALA A 317 -4.72 9.74 -17.50
CA ALA A 317 -5.79 8.81 -17.81
C ALA A 317 -7.19 9.43 -17.58
N MET A 318 -7.38 10.14 -16.46
CA MET A 318 -8.62 10.87 -16.17
C MET A 318 -8.91 11.95 -17.22
N ARG A 319 -7.88 12.72 -17.62
CA ARG A 319 -7.98 13.72 -18.68
C ARG A 319 -8.40 13.10 -20.01
N GLU A 320 -7.72 12.03 -20.44
CA GLU A 320 -8.01 11.33 -21.68
C GLU A 320 -9.42 10.73 -21.65
N LEU A 321 -9.81 10.07 -20.55
CA LEU A 321 -11.17 9.55 -20.40
C LEU A 321 -12.20 10.67 -20.45
N LYS A 322 -11.96 11.83 -19.82
CA LYS A 322 -12.86 12.99 -19.91
C LYS A 322 -13.06 13.44 -21.37
N MET A 323 -12.00 13.47 -22.17
CA MET A 323 -12.07 13.80 -23.60
C MET A 323 -12.83 12.74 -24.42
N LEU A 324 -12.60 11.46 -24.15
CA LEU A 324 -13.20 10.35 -24.90
C LEU A 324 -14.66 10.08 -24.52
N SER A 325 -15.00 10.35 -23.26
CA SER A 325 -16.35 10.24 -22.69
C SER A 325 -17.25 11.41 -23.08
N ALA A 326 -16.66 12.57 -23.34
CA ALA A 326 -17.41 13.73 -23.79
C ALA A 326 -17.86 13.58 -25.25
N ARG A 327 -19.12 13.94 -25.52
CA ARG A 327 -19.69 13.99 -26.87
C ARG A 327 -19.28 15.26 -27.63
N LEU A 328 -17.99 15.56 -27.59
CA LEU A 328 -17.43 16.77 -28.18
C LEU A 328 -17.72 16.79 -29.69
N MET A 329 -18.19 17.94 -30.17
CA MET A 329 -18.38 18.18 -31.58
C MET A 329 -17.07 18.63 -32.23
N THR A 330 -16.75 18.09 -33.40
CA THR A 330 -15.66 18.59 -34.26
C THR A 330 -16.22 19.17 -35.55
N THR A 331 -15.60 20.22 -36.08
CA THR A 331 -16.04 20.87 -37.32
C THR A 331 -14.87 21.53 -38.05
N GLU A 332 -15.03 21.70 -39.37
CA GLU A 332 -14.18 22.56 -40.18
C GLU A 332 -14.93 23.83 -40.56
N LEU A 333 -14.42 24.98 -40.15
CA LEU A 333 -14.96 26.27 -40.55
C LEU A 333 -14.10 26.89 -41.66
N TYR A 334 -14.77 27.33 -42.71
CA TYR A 334 -14.18 28.12 -43.79
C TYR A 334 -14.61 29.56 -43.57
N CYS A 335 -13.65 30.40 -43.20
CA CYS A 335 -13.84 31.79 -42.83
C CYS A 335 -13.22 32.72 -43.87
N ASP A 336 -13.57 34.00 -43.83
CA ASP A 336 -12.79 35.03 -44.51
C ASP A 336 -11.41 35.26 -43.83
N THR A 337 -10.61 36.17 -44.40
CA THR A 337 -9.25 36.45 -43.97
C THR A 337 -9.16 37.15 -42.60
N THR A 338 -10.25 37.70 -42.05
CA THR A 338 -10.24 38.32 -40.72
C THR A 338 -10.03 37.29 -39.61
N ALA A 339 -10.40 36.02 -39.85
CA ALA A 339 -10.15 34.91 -38.94
C ALA A 339 -8.66 34.49 -38.88
N SER A 340 -7.77 35.12 -39.65
CA SER A 340 -6.34 34.81 -39.65
C SER A 340 -5.64 35.10 -38.32
N VAL A 341 -6.23 35.97 -37.48
CA VAL A 341 -5.75 36.28 -36.13
C VAL A 341 -5.72 35.06 -35.21
N TYR A 342 -6.62 34.09 -35.42
CA TYR A 342 -6.70 32.90 -34.60
C TYR A 342 -5.58 31.92 -34.92
N GLN A 343 -5.04 31.30 -33.90
CA GLN A 343 -3.93 30.35 -33.94
C GLN A 343 -4.30 29.04 -33.24
N PRO A 344 -3.58 27.93 -33.48
CA PRO A 344 -3.77 26.70 -32.73
C PRO A 344 -3.72 26.92 -31.21
N GLY A 345 -4.64 26.25 -30.51
CA GLY A 345 -4.84 26.39 -29.06
C GLY A 345 -5.78 27.54 -28.65
N ASP A 346 -6.09 28.50 -29.52
CA ASP A 346 -7.04 29.58 -29.21
C ASP A 346 -8.45 29.04 -28.97
N VAL A 347 -9.15 29.70 -28.06
CA VAL A 347 -10.55 29.41 -27.74
C VAL A 347 -11.44 30.48 -28.34
N VAL A 348 -12.48 30.06 -29.06
CA VAL A 348 -13.43 30.94 -29.74
C VAL A 348 -14.85 30.48 -29.50
N ARG A 349 -15.79 31.41 -29.37
CA ARG A 349 -17.22 31.12 -29.31
C ARG A 349 -17.77 31.12 -30.72
N VAL A 350 -18.09 29.95 -31.26
CA VAL A 350 -18.63 29.79 -32.61
C VAL A 350 -20.15 29.97 -32.57
N VAL A 351 -20.64 31.03 -33.22
CA VAL A 351 -22.06 31.34 -33.35
C VAL A 351 -22.44 31.33 -34.82
N TYR A 352 -22.96 30.20 -35.28
CA TYR A 352 -23.35 29.98 -36.68
C TYR A 352 -24.67 29.21 -36.76
N PRO A 353 -25.81 29.93 -36.69
CA PRO A 353 -27.15 29.33 -36.69
C PRO A 353 -27.47 28.37 -37.84
N PRO A 354 -27.01 28.59 -39.10
CA PRO A 354 -27.30 27.66 -40.20
C PRO A 354 -26.82 26.23 -39.97
N ALA A 355 -25.82 26.02 -39.11
CA ALA A 355 -25.35 24.69 -38.71
C ALA A 355 -25.60 24.38 -37.23
N GLY A 356 -26.43 25.18 -36.55
CA GLY A 356 -26.80 24.99 -35.15
C GLY A 356 -25.71 25.29 -34.14
N PHE A 357 -24.68 26.06 -34.50
CA PHE A 357 -23.57 26.34 -33.58
C PHE A 357 -23.85 27.53 -32.65
N ASN A 358 -23.69 27.29 -31.34
CA ASN A 358 -23.48 28.30 -30.29
C ASN A 358 -22.61 27.68 -29.18
N HIS A 359 -21.39 27.28 -29.54
CA HIS A 359 -20.49 26.52 -28.66
C HIS A 359 -19.16 27.23 -28.49
N ILE A 360 -18.51 27.03 -27.35
CA ILE A 360 -17.11 27.39 -27.16
C ILE A 360 -16.28 26.25 -27.75
N MET A 361 -15.36 26.58 -28.63
CA MET A 361 -14.52 25.63 -29.36
C MET A 361 -13.07 26.06 -29.33
N ARG A 362 -12.17 25.08 -29.35
CA ARG A 362 -10.73 25.29 -29.44
C ARG A 362 -10.23 24.99 -30.85
N VAL A 363 -9.42 25.91 -31.39
CA VAL A 363 -8.75 25.77 -32.68
C VAL A 363 -7.68 24.69 -32.56
N GLN A 364 -7.86 23.59 -33.29
CA GLN A 364 -6.89 22.49 -33.36
C GLN A 364 -5.83 22.77 -34.42
N LYS A 365 -6.26 23.34 -35.55
CA LYS A 365 -5.40 23.62 -36.70
C LYS A 365 -5.93 24.79 -37.50
N LYS A 366 -5.01 25.54 -38.09
CA LYS A 366 -5.29 26.58 -39.09
C LYS A 366 -4.62 26.23 -40.42
N ARG A 367 -5.30 26.51 -41.52
CA ARG A 367 -4.72 26.54 -42.87
C ARG A 367 -5.21 27.78 -43.62
N ARG A 368 -4.31 28.48 -44.30
CA ARG A 368 -4.67 29.57 -45.21
C ARG A 368 -4.90 29.03 -46.61
N GLY A 369 -5.89 29.59 -47.30
CA GLY A 369 -6.14 29.37 -48.71
C GLY A 369 -5.11 30.07 -49.61
N SER A 370 -5.25 29.87 -50.92
CA SER A 370 -4.37 30.50 -51.91
C SER A 370 -4.82 31.93 -52.23
N MET A 371 -4.02 32.69 -53.00
CA MET A 371 -4.43 34.01 -53.48
C MET A 371 -5.73 33.99 -54.31
N ALA A 372 -6.02 32.87 -54.99
CA ALA A 372 -7.24 32.69 -55.76
C ALA A 372 -8.47 32.38 -54.88
N GLN A 373 -8.25 31.88 -53.65
CA GLN A 373 -9.29 31.58 -52.68
C GLN A 373 -8.83 32.09 -51.30
N PRO A 374 -8.95 33.41 -51.03
CA PRO A 374 -8.53 34.02 -49.78
C PRO A 374 -9.52 33.65 -48.67
N GLU A 375 -9.37 32.44 -48.15
CA GLU A 375 -10.14 31.89 -47.04
C GLU A 375 -9.20 31.33 -45.95
N VAL A 376 -9.70 31.28 -44.73
CA VAL A 376 -9.01 30.66 -43.59
C VAL A 376 -9.82 29.45 -43.17
N LYS A 377 -9.20 28.27 -43.26
CA LYS A 377 -9.76 27.02 -42.74
C LYS A 377 -9.32 26.84 -41.30
N LEU A 378 -10.27 26.76 -40.38
CA LEU A 378 -10.06 26.39 -38.98
C LEU A 378 -10.65 25.00 -38.73
N GLU A 379 -9.83 24.09 -38.21
CA GLU A 379 -10.30 22.80 -37.67
C GLU A 379 -10.53 23.01 -36.17
N LEU A 380 -11.78 22.85 -35.71
CA LEU A 380 -12.15 23.12 -34.33
C LEU A 380 -12.76 21.88 -33.66
N MET A 381 -12.60 21.84 -32.35
CA MET A 381 -13.25 20.88 -31.47
C MET A 381 -13.91 21.63 -30.31
N GLU A 382 -15.11 21.22 -29.91
CA GLU A 382 -15.80 21.73 -28.73
C GLU A 382 -14.89 21.64 -27.50
N ASP A 383 -14.81 22.73 -26.74
CA ASP A 383 -13.87 22.81 -25.62
C ASP A 383 -14.44 22.12 -24.38
N ILE A 384 -13.69 21.12 -23.90
CA ILE A 384 -14.07 20.26 -22.78
C ILE A 384 -14.24 21.00 -21.45
N PHE A 385 -13.56 22.13 -21.26
CA PHE A 385 -13.59 22.89 -20.01
C PHE A 385 -14.87 23.71 -19.88
N SER A 386 -15.55 23.98 -21.00
CA SER A 386 -16.86 24.66 -21.02
C SER A 386 -18.08 23.73 -20.98
N ALA A 387 -17.88 22.42 -21.12
CA ALA A 387 -18.93 21.42 -21.10
C ALA A 387 -19.20 20.92 -19.67
N ALA A 388 -20.45 20.90 -19.22
CA ALA A 388 -20.83 20.34 -17.92
C ALA A 388 -20.53 18.83 -17.89
N THR A 389 -19.65 18.38 -17.00
CA THR A 389 -19.28 16.96 -16.87
C THR A 389 -19.56 16.45 -15.45
N GLY A 390 -20.14 15.26 -15.34
CA GLY A 390 -20.48 14.61 -14.06
C GLY A 390 -19.30 14.05 -13.28
N ASP A 391 -19.59 13.51 -12.10
CA ASP A 391 -18.60 13.01 -11.14
C ASP A 391 -17.89 11.75 -11.64
N TYR A 392 -16.56 11.80 -11.65
CA TYR A 392 -15.70 10.68 -12.01
C TYR A 392 -15.18 10.06 -10.72
N ILE A 393 -15.57 8.81 -10.47
CA ILE A 393 -15.12 8.07 -9.29
C ILE A 393 -13.75 7.46 -9.63
N PRO A 394 -12.69 7.78 -8.87
CA PRO A 394 -11.46 7.01 -8.94
C PRO A 394 -11.77 5.56 -8.58
N PRO A 395 -11.44 4.56 -9.40
CA PRO A 395 -11.07 3.28 -8.81
C PRO A 395 -9.87 3.54 -7.87
N PRO A 396 -9.75 2.80 -6.74
CA PRO A 396 -8.54 2.87 -5.93
C PRO A 396 -7.33 2.72 -6.87
N PRO A 397 -6.27 3.53 -6.69
CA PRO A 397 -5.09 3.43 -7.54
C PRO A 397 -4.66 1.97 -7.63
N SER A 398 -4.23 1.52 -8.81
CA SER A 398 -3.59 0.21 -8.95
C SER A 398 -2.40 0.21 -8.00
N GLY A 399 -2.62 -0.36 -6.83
CA GLY A 399 -1.68 -0.46 -5.72
C GLY A 399 -0.59 -1.48 -6.01
N TRP A 400 -0.03 -1.46 -7.21
CA TRP A 400 1.20 -2.16 -7.49
C TRP A 400 2.35 -1.33 -6.91
N LYS A 401 2.45 -1.36 -5.58
CA LYS A 401 3.78 -1.42 -4.96
C LYS A 401 4.29 -2.82 -5.24
N ASP A 402 5.60 -2.98 -5.40
CA ASP A 402 6.24 -4.29 -5.39
C ASP A 402 5.55 -5.15 -4.32
N PRO A 403 4.74 -6.16 -4.72
CA PRO A 403 3.81 -6.82 -3.83
C PRO A 403 4.56 -7.74 -2.87
N ILE A 404 5.89 -7.65 -2.84
CA ILE A 404 6.74 -8.49 -2.05
C ILE A 404 7.69 -7.56 -1.30
N THR A 405 7.29 -7.20 -0.10
CA THR A 405 8.15 -6.57 0.89
C THR A 405 9.11 -7.62 1.47
N THR A 406 10.24 -7.19 2.02
CA THR A 406 11.06 -8.09 2.84
C THR A 406 10.27 -8.47 4.09
N PRO A 407 10.33 -9.73 4.55
CA PRO A 407 9.65 -10.14 5.78
C PRO A 407 10.03 -9.25 6.97
N VAL A 408 9.04 -8.84 7.75
CA VAL A 408 9.20 -7.98 8.93
C VAL A 408 8.76 -8.70 10.21
N PRO A 409 9.30 -8.35 11.40
CA PRO A 409 8.88 -8.95 12.66
C PRO A 409 7.40 -8.70 12.99
N ILE A 410 6.79 -9.65 13.69
CA ILE A 410 5.40 -9.54 14.19
C ILE A 410 5.41 -8.73 15.48
N THR A 411 4.79 -7.55 15.46
CA THR A 411 4.77 -6.62 16.60
C THR A 411 3.63 -6.89 17.57
N ILE A 412 2.52 -7.47 17.08
CA ILE A 412 1.32 -7.76 17.87
C ILE A 412 1.05 -9.26 17.73
N GLN A 413 1.39 -10.00 18.77
CA GLN A 413 1.11 -11.44 18.88
C GLN A 413 0.98 -11.84 20.35
N GLN A 414 0.23 -12.92 20.57
CA GLN A 414 -0.01 -13.51 21.88
C GLN A 414 -0.14 -15.03 21.71
N VAL A 415 0.35 -15.77 22.70
CA VAL A 415 0.06 -17.19 22.86
C VAL A 415 -0.96 -17.34 23.97
N VAL A 416 -1.98 -18.15 23.72
CA VAL A 416 -3.04 -18.44 24.69
C VAL A 416 -3.20 -19.95 24.79
N GLU A 417 -3.34 -20.48 26.00
CA GLU A 417 -3.79 -21.86 26.14
C GLU A 417 -5.24 -21.97 25.65
N SER A 418 -5.54 -22.99 24.85
CA SER A 418 -6.85 -23.13 24.21
C SER A 418 -7.94 -23.41 25.25
N PRO A 419 -9.06 -22.64 25.26
CA PRO A 419 -10.21 -22.96 26.10
C PRO A 419 -10.88 -24.24 25.60
N TYR A 420 -11.58 -24.95 26.50
CA TYR A 420 -12.24 -26.20 26.12
C TYR A 420 -13.21 -26.05 24.96
N TRP A 421 -13.95 -24.94 24.89
CA TRP A 421 -14.89 -24.69 23.79
C TRP A 421 -14.20 -24.79 22.43
N LEU A 422 -13.01 -24.19 22.27
CA LEU A 422 -12.25 -24.23 21.02
C LEU A 422 -11.80 -25.65 20.68
N LEU A 423 -11.37 -26.43 21.68
CA LEU A 423 -11.01 -27.84 21.48
C LEU A 423 -12.22 -28.69 21.11
N ALA A 424 -13.35 -28.49 21.78
CA ALA A 424 -14.57 -29.26 21.57
C ALA A 424 -15.25 -28.95 20.23
N THR A 425 -15.02 -27.76 19.66
CA THR A 425 -15.51 -27.40 18.32
C THR A 425 -14.53 -27.74 17.21
N SER A 426 -13.25 -27.96 17.51
CA SER A 426 -12.21 -28.27 16.52
C SER A 426 -11.87 -29.75 16.40
N LEU A 427 -11.87 -30.49 17.52
CA LEU A 427 -11.53 -31.91 17.56
C LEU A 427 -12.74 -32.78 17.26
N ASN A 428 -12.50 -33.97 16.69
CA ASN A 428 -13.57 -34.95 16.56
C ASN A 428 -13.89 -35.61 17.92
N PRO A 429 -15.07 -36.26 18.07
CA PRO A 429 -15.48 -36.82 19.36
C PRO A 429 -14.52 -37.83 19.98
N SER A 430 -13.75 -38.57 19.17
CA SER A 430 -12.80 -39.57 19.69
C SER A 430 -11.52 -38.91 20.20
N GLU A 431 -11.03 -37.88 19.50
CA GLU A 431 -9.89 -37.06 19.94
C GLU A 431 -10.23 -36.29 21.22
N LEU A 432 -11.40 -35.65 21.26
CA LEU A 432 -11.86 -34.91 22.43
C LEU A 432 -11.99 -35.82 23.67
N ALA A 433 -12.50 -37.05 23.48
CA ALA A 433 -12.63 -38.03 24.55
C ALA A 433 -11.27 -38.61 25.03
N ALA A 434 -10.21 -38.50 24.23
CA ALA A 434 -8.88 -38.96 24.60
C ALA A 434 -8.10 -37.93 25.45
N LEU A 435 -8.56 -36.67 25.49
CA LEU A 435 -7.93 -35.63 26.31
C LEU A 435 -8.05 -35.97 27.79
N ASN A 436 -6.94 -35.83 28.51
CA ASN A 436 -6.92 -35.97 29.96
C ASN A 436 -6.81 -34.59 30.63
N LYS A 437 -6.90 -34.55 31.97
CA LYS A 437 -6.87 -33.29 32.72
C LYS A 437 -5.57 -32.48 32.61
N HIS A 438 -4.51 -33.09 32.10
CA HIS A 438 -3.20 -32.48 31.90
C HIS A 438 -2.93 -32.09 30.44
N SER A 439 -3.79 -32.46 29.50
CA SER A 439 -3.65 -32.13 28.08
C SER A 439 -3.82 -30.63 27.87
N CYS A 440 -2.81 -30.01 27.26
CA CYS A 440 -2.77 -28.58 26.98
C CYS A 440 -2.46 -28.34 25.49
N PHE A 441 -3.14 -27.34 24.92
CA PHE A 441 -2.92 -26.90 23.53
C PHE A 441 -2.73 -25.40 23.53
N VAL A 442 -1.88 -24.91 22.63
CA VAL A 442 -1.52 -23.50 22.56
C VAL A 442 -2.05 -22.91 21.26
N GLY A 443 -2.99 -21.98 21.37
CA GLY A 443 -3.42 -21.09 20.30
C GLY A 443 -2.42 -19.95 20.11
N TRP A 444 -2.19 -19.58 18.86
CA TRP A 444 -1.37 -18.44 18.48
C TRP A 444 -2.24 -17.39 17.80
N LEU A 445 -2.31 -16.21 18.43
CA LEU A 445 -3.06 -15.08 17.91
C LEU A 445 -2.07 -14.00 17.49
N ALA A 446 -2.10 -13.60 16.23
CA ALA A 446 -1.19 -12.57 15.72
C ALA A 446 -1.85 -11.69 14.68
N ARG A 447 -1.55 -10.39 14.73
CA ARG A 447 -1.98 -9.45 13.69
C ARG A 447 -1.00 -9.51 12.52
N LYS A 448 -1.54 -9.60 11.31
CA LYS A 448 -0.76 -9.58 10.07
C LYS A 448 0.07 -8.28 9.96
N PRO A 449 1.41 -8.35 9.82
CA PRO A 449 2.27 -7.17 9.90
C PRO A 449 2.37 -6.38 8.59
N SER A 450 2.20 -7.03 7.43
CA SER A 450 2.13 -6.38 6.12
C SER A 450 1.12 -7.09 5.21
N GLY A 451 0.52 -6.36 4.26
CA GLY A 451 -0.55 -6.88 3.39
C GLY A 451 -0.13 -8.09 2.52
N ASP A 452 1.15 -8.18 2.19
CA ASP A 452 1.76 -9.23 1.38
C ASP A 452 2.35 -10.41 2.19
N THR A 453 2.33 -10.34 3.53
CA THR A 453 2.74 -11.49 4.34
C THR A 453 1.79 -12.67 4.08
N ILE A 454 2.34 -13.80 3.68
CA ILE A 454 1.59 -15.01 3.28
C ILE A 454 1.24 -15.86 4.51
N GLY A 455 2.08 -15.82 5.54
CA GLY A 455 1.90 -16.53 6.81
C GLY A 455 3.11 -16.35 7.71
N ALA A 456 3.16 -17.08 8.81
CA ALA A 456 4.34 -17.16 9.68
C ALA A 456 4.74 -18.62 9.91
N ASP A 457 6.01 -18.95 9.71
CA ASP A 457 6.56 -20.24 10.10
C ASP A 457 6.70 -20.26 11.62
N LEU A 458 5.85 -21.04 12.31
CA LEU A 458 5.85 -21.14 13.76
C LEU A 458 6.88 -22.15 14.24
N TYR A 459 7.65 -21.71 15.24
CA TYR A 459 8.56 -22.57 15.98
C TYR A 459 8.22 -22.49 17.46
N TYR A 460 8.24 -23.64 18.14
CA TYR A 460 8.22 -23.68 19.59
C TYR A 460 9.58 -24.15 20.12
N ASN A 461 9.94 -23.70 21.32
CA ASN A 461 11.14 -24.15 22.00
C ASN A 461 10.85 -25.44 22.76
N ASN A 462 11.72 -26.43 22.60
CA ASN A 462 11.72 -27.66 23.37
C ASN A 462 13.16 -27.99 23.78
N PHE A 463 13.47 -27.85 25.07
CA PHE A 463 14.82 -28.03 25.63
C PHE A 463 15.93 -27.30 24.84
N ASP A 464 15.81 -25.97 24.70
CA ASP A 464 16.73 -25.09 23.97
C ASP A 464 16.84 -25.35 22.46
N ARG A 465 15.96 -26.20 21.92
CA ARG A 465 15.86 -26.45 20.48
C ARG A 465 14.57 -25.86 19.94
N TRP A 466 14.70 -25.03 18.91
CA TRP A 466 13.55 -24.54 18.14
C TRP A 466 13.07 -25.62 17.17
N ILE A 467 11.87 -26.12 17.39
CA ILE A 467 11.19 -27.11 16.55
C ILE A 467 10.17 -26.39 15.69
N TYR A 468 10.23 -26.62 14.38
CA TYR A 468 9.21 -26.12 13.45
C TYR A 468 7.90 -26.88 13.69
N SER A 469 6.81 -26.13 13.86
CA SER A 469 5.46 -26.69 13.93
C SER A 469 4.87 -26.77 12.53
N HIS A 470 4.43 -25.63 11.99
CA HIS A 470 3.84 -25.49 10.66
C HIS A 470 3.85 -24.01 10.26
N ARG A 471 3.34 -23.70 9.06
CA ARG A 471 3.10 -22.33 8.62
C ARG A 471 1.68 -21.92 9.01
N ALA A 472 1.59 -20.96 9.93
CA ALA A 472 0.34 -20.47 10.47
C ALA A 472 -0.19 -19.24 9.72
N SER A 473 -1.50 -19.09 9.77
CA SER A 473 -2.26 -17.90 9.38
C SER A 473 -2.40 -16.92 10.55
N PHE A 474 -2.62 -15.65 10.23
CA PHE A 474 -2.83 -14.59 11.21
C PHE A 474 -4.30 -14.53 11.63
N SER A 475 -4.55 -14.14 12.87
CA SER A 475 -5.90 -13.93 13.39
C SER A 475 -6.50 -12.62 12.89
N THR A 476 -7.78 -12.66 12.54
CA THR A 476 -8.52 -11.45 12.19
C THR A 476 -8.65 -10.58 13.44
N SER A 477 -8.19 -9.33 13.37
CA SER A 477 -8.13 -8.46 14.56
C SER A 477 -8.36 -6.99 14.27
N SER A 478 -9.00 -6.34 15.24
CA SER A 478 -9.24 -4.89 15.32
C SER A 478 -8.70 -4.34 16.64
N MET A 479 -8.84 -3.03 16.87
CA MET A 479 -8.38 -2.36 18.11
C MET A 479 -9.46 -1.49 18.71
N LEU A 480 -9.51 -1.42 20.04
CA LEU A 480 -10.39 -0.50 20.78
C LEU A 480 -9.96 0.95 20.57
N ALA A 481 -10.93 1.83 20.30
CA ALA A 481 -10.69 3.27 20.16
C ALA A 481 -10.66 4.00 21.51
N GLU A 482 -11.36 3.47 22.51
CA GLU A 482 -11.51 4.08 23.84
C GLU A 482 -11.51 3.01 24.94
N SER A 483 -11.33 3.44 26.19
CA SER A 483 -11.43 2.55 27.35
C SER A 483 -12.87 2.14 27.60
N ILE A 484 -13.08 0.92 28.08
CA ILE A 484 -14.40 0.35 28.32
C ILE A 484 -14.50 -0.25 29.73
N SER A 485 -15.67 -0.12 30.34
CA SER A 485 -15.96 -0.77 31.63
C SER A 485 -16.30 -2.26 31.45
N PRO A 486 -16.29 -3.07 32.53
CA PRO A 486 -16.75 -4.46 32.49
C PRO A 486 -18.19 -4.62 31.96
N MET A 487 -19.03 -3.60 32.14
CA MET A 487 -20.45 -3.60 31.76
C MET A 487 -20.73 -3.09 30.34
N ALA A 488 -19.70 -2.68 29.59
CA ALA A 488 -19.89 -2.18 28.23
C ALA A 488 -20.39 -3.29 27.28
N THR A 489 -21.51 -3.01 26.60
CA THR A 489 -22.13 -3.90 25.59
C THR A 489 -21.83 -3.46 24.15
N GLN A 490 -21.22 -2.29 23.98
CA GLN A 490 -20.81 -1.74 22.70
C GLN A 490 -19.37 -1.25 22.78
N LEU A 491 -18.55 -1.62 21.80
CA LEU A 491 -17.13 -1.30 21.74
C LEU A 491 -16.82 -0.50 20.48
N ARG A 492 -16.31 0.72 20.62
CA ARG A 492 -15.84 1.51 19.48
C ARG A 492 -14.51 0.96 18.97
N LEU A 493 -14.45 0.61 17.68
CA LEU A 493 -13.24 0.10 17.03
C LEU A 493 -12.55 1.19 16.18
N ILE A 494 -11.22 1.11 16.09
CA ILE A 494 -10.41 1.99 15.24
C ILE A 494 -10.53 1.60 13.76
N ASP A 495 -10.62 0.30 13.50
CA ASP A 495 -10.75 -0.28 12.17
C ASP A 495 -11.87 -1.32 12.14
N SER A 496 -12.26 -1.75 10.95
CA SER A 496 -13.36 -2.70 10.74
C SER A 496 -12.86 -4.04 10.22
N ASN A 497 -11.63 -4.44 10.56
CA ASN A 497 -11.02 -5.68 10.04
C ASN A 497 -11.80 -6.92 10.47
N LEU A 498 -12.40 -6.93 11.66
CA LEU A 498 -13.27 -8.04 12.10
C LEU A 498 -14.48 -8.29 11.20
N LEU A 499 -14.86 -7.38 10.30
CA LEU A 499 -15.90 -7.65 9.28
C LEU A 499 -15.43 -8.58 8.15
N THR A 500 -14.16 -9.00 8.12
CA THR A 500 -13.67 -9.96 7.11
C THR A 500 -13.95 -11.42 7.46
N ILE A 501 -14.46 -11.69 8.66
CA ILE A 501 -14.91 -13.01 9.11
C ILE A 501 -16.43 -13.03 9.30
N GLU A 502 -16.99 -14.23 9.43
CA GLU A 502 -18.39 -14.39 9.80
C GLU A 502 -18.59 -14.02 11.27
N LEU A 503 -19.55 -13.12 11.53
CA LEU A 503 -20.01 -12.77 12.86
C LEU A 503 -21.40 -13.38 13.08
N PRO A 504 -21.75 -13.85 14.30
CA PRO A 504 -21.00 -13.69 15.54
C PRO A 504 -19.75 -14.56 15.71
N ALA A 505 -18.71 -14.03 16.35
CA ALA A 505 -17.44 -14.74 16.57
C ALA A 505 -16.88 -14.55 17.99
N VAL A 506 -16.25 -15.58 18.54
CA VAL A 506 -15.51 -15.50 19.82
C VAL A 506 -14.17 -14.80 19.57
N CYS A 507 -13.88 -13.75 20.32
CA CYS A 507 -12.68 -12.95 20.22
C CYS A 507 -11.98 -12.82 21.58
N GLN A 508 -10.66 -12.81 21.56
CA GLN A 508 -9.80 -12.47 22.69
C GLN A 508 -9.68 -10.94 22.75
N LEU A 509 -9.99 -10.37 23.90
CA LEU A 509 -9.82 -8.96 24.24
C LEU A 509 -8.97 -8.89 25.52
N GLY A 510 -7.67 -8.63 25.38
CA GLY A 510 -6.75 -8.71 26.52
C GLY A 510 -6.79 -10.10 27.17
N GLY A 511 -7.13 -10.17 28.46
CA GLY A 511 -7.33 -11.42 29.21
C GLY A 511 -8.77 -11.97 29.22
N GLU A 512 -9.68 -11.37 28.46
CA GLU A 512 -11.11 -11.69 28.42
C GLU A 512 -11.51 -12.29 27.06
N LEU A 513 -12.43 -13.26 27.07
CA LEU A 513 -13.12 -13.72 25.87
C LEU A 513 -14.47 -13.01 25.75
N VAL A 514 -14.75 -12.50 24.55
CA VAL A 514 -16.01 -11.83 24.19
C VAL A 514 -16.59 -12.47 22.94
N VAL A 515 -17.91 -12.40 22.75
CA VAL A 515 -18.52 -12.66 21.45
C VAL A 515 -18.81 -11.33 20.78
N VAL A 516 -18.22 -11.09 19.62
CA VAL A 516 -18.58 -9.96 18.76
C VAL A 516 -19.77 -10.39 17.92
N LYS A 517 -20.95 -9.79 18.14
CA LYS A 517 -22.21 -10.17 17.47
C LYS A 517 -22.34 -9.51 16.12
N SER A 518 -22.11 -8.21 16.07
CA SER A 518 -22.24 -7.40 14.86
C SER A 518 -21.34 -6.17 14.94
N ILE A 519 -21.01 -5.57 13.81
CA ILE A 519 -20.29 -4.29 13.75
C ILE A 519 -21.04 -3.37 12.79
N VAL A 520 -21.47 -2.21 13.28
CA VAL A 520 -22.17 -1.19 12.50
C VAL A 520 -21.50 0.16 12.74
N ASP A 521 -21.15 0.88 11.67
CA ASP A 521 -20.48 2.19 11.72
C ASP A 521 -19.25 2.25 12.65
N GLY A 522 -18.48 1.16 12.70
CA GLY A 522 -17.27 1.03 13.53
C GLY A 522 -17.54 0.76 15.01
N VAL A 523 -18.77 0.41 15.40
CA VAL A 523 -19.14 0.01 16.76
C VAL A 523 -19.52 -1.46 16.77
N ALA A 524 -18.82 -2.25 17.60
CA ALA A 524 -19.08 -3.66 17.80
C ALA A 524 -20.10 -3.87 18.92
N GLU A 525 -21.17 -4.62 18.65
CA GLU A 525 -22.07 -5.13 19.69
C GLU A 525 -21.50 -6.43 20.25
N VAL A 526 -21.34 -6.53 21.58
CA VAL A 526 -20.63 -7.65 22.21
C VAL A 526 -21.37 -8.30 23.36
N GLU A 527 -21.07 -9.59 23.56
CA GLU A 527 -21.31 -10.31 24.80
C GLU A 527 -19.99 -10.48 25.55
N ARG A 528 -19.95 -10.03 26.81
CA ARG A 528 -18.72 -9.95 27.62
C ARG A 528 -18.53 -11.16 28.54
N GLY A 529 -17.29 -11.50 28.85
CA GLY A 529 -16.94 -12.61 29.75
C GLY A 529 -17.58 -13.94 29.36
N VAL A 530 -17.35 -14.39 28.12
CA VAL A 530 -17.83 -15.68 27.67
C VAL A 530 -16.88 -16.80 28.11
N LEU A 531 -17.40 -18.03 28.13
CA LEU A 531 -16.63 -19.24 28.45
C LEU A 531 -15.99 -19.18 29.84
N ASP A 532 -14.66 -19.24 29.92
CA ASP A 532 -13.89 -19.35 31.16
C ASP A 532 -13.32 -18.01 31.66
N THR A 533 -13.84 -16.90 31.13
CA THR A 533 -13.40 -15.54 31.47
C THR A 533 -14.51 -14.68 32.08
N ILE A 534 -14.09 -13.67 32.83
CA ILE A 534 -14.94 -12.67 33.49
C ILE A 534 -14.75 -11.31 32.79
N PRO A 535 -15.79 -10.45 32.69
CA PRO A 535 -15.66 -9.11 32.13
C PRO A 535 -14.67 -8.25 32.92
N ALA A 536 -13.77 -7.58 32.20
CA ALA A 536 -12.77 -6.69 32.79
C ALA A 536 -12.85 -5.26 32.22
N GLU A 537 -12.21 -4.31 32.89
CA GLU A 537 -11.93 -3.01 32.29
C GLU A 537 -10.81 -3.16 31.26
N HIS A 538 -10.95 -2.53 30.10
CA HIS A 538 -9.90 -2.52 29.08
C HIS A 538 -9.59 -1.09 28.66
N ALA A 539 -8.30 -0.77 28.55
CA ALA A 539 -7.85 0.52 28.03
C ALA A 539 -8.08 0.63 26.51
N ALA A 540 -8.03 1.86 25.99
CA ALA A 540 -7.95 2.11 24.55
C ALA A 540 -6.71 1.41 23.94
N MET A 541 -6.73 1.18 22.63
CA MET A 541 -5.65 0.54 21.85
C MET A 541 -5.38 -0.94 22.18
N ILE A 542 -6.19 -1.57 23.04
CA ILE A 542 -6.15 -3.03 23.22
C ILE A 542 -6.69 -3.71 21.95
N VAL A 543 -6.03 -4.81 21.57
CA VAL A 543 -6.39 -5.60 20.39
C VAL A 543 -7.53 -6.55 20.73
N ILE A 544 -8.50 -6.61 19.83
CA ILE A 544 -9.55 -7.62 19.82
C ILE A 544 -9.28 -8.57 18.64
N ALA A 545 -8.91 -9.81 18.93
CA ALA A 545 -8.53 -10.81 17.93
C ALA A 545 -9.51 -11.99 17.95
N ALA A 546 -10.05 -12.36 16.80
CA ALA A 546 -10.87 -13.56 16.68
C ALA A 546 -10.06 -14.81 17.08
N LEU A 547 -10.73 -15.78 17.70
CA LEU A 547 -10.15 -17.12 17.94
C LEU A 547 -10.23 -17.95 16.65
N ASP A 548 -9.83 -17.36 15.53
CA ASP A 548 -9.70 -17.97 14.20
C ASP A 548 -8.23 -18.25 13.82
N GLY A 549 -7.30 -17.94 14.73
CA GLY A 549 -5.87 -18.18 14.56
C GLY A 549 -5.48 -19.65 14.67
N ASP A 550 -4.33 -19.99 14.12
CA ASP A 550 -3.80 -21.36 14.19
C ASP A 550 -3.27 -21.71 15.59
N ALA A 551 -3.40 -22.98 15.96
CA ALA A 551 -2.81 -23.55 17.16
C ALA A 551 -1.54 -24.33 16.83
N LEU A 552 -0.62 -24.47 17.78
CA LEU A 552 0.52 -25.37 17.64
C LEU A 552 0.02 -26.81 17.43
N ASP A 553 0.58 -27.48 16.43
CA ASP A 553 0.30 -28.90 16.11
C ASP A 553 1.02 -29.87 17.08
N THR A 554 1.02 -29.55 18.37
CA THR A 554 1.70 -30.31 19.41
C THR A 554 0.90 -30.23 20.70
N GLU A 555 0.64 -31.39 21.29
CA GLU A 555 0.08 -31.51 22.64
C GLU A 555 1.19 -31.28 23.67
N PHE A 556 0.88 -30.46 24.67
CA PHE A 556 1.74 -30.16 25.80
C PHE A 556 1.08 -30.62 27.11
N THR A 557 1.84 -30.59 28.20
CA THR A 557 1.34 -30.97 29.53
C THR A 557 1.20 -29.75 30.43
N THR A 558 0.22 -29.77 31.33
CA THR A 558 0.10 -28.78 32.42
C THR A 558 1.41 -28.61 33.20
N GLY A 559 1.78 -27.36 33.47
CA GLY A 559 3.02 -26.96 34.14
C GLY A 559 4.20 -26.69 33.19
N GLU A 560 4.06 -26.98 31.90
CA GLU A 560 5.10 -26.65 30.92
C GLU A 560 5.10 -25.15 30.58
N GLN A 561 6.29 -24.60 30.34
CA GLN A 561 6.48 -23.27 29.80
C GLN A 561 6.77 -23.39 28.29
N VAL A 562 5.88 -22.86 27.46
CA VAL A 562 5.99 -22.93 26.00
C VAL A 562 6.39 -21.58 25.44
N SER A 563 7.59 -21.50 24.87
CA SER A 563 8.06 -20.34 24.11
C SER A 563 7.85 -20.56 22.61
N VAL A 564 7.29 -19.55 21.93
CA VAL A 564 6.95 -19.57 20.51
C VAL A 564 7.59 -18.38 19.82
N ARG A 565 8.00 -18.56 18.56
CA ARG A 565 8.35 -17.46 17.64
C ARG A 565 7.75 -17.72 16.27
N GLY A 566 7.20 -16.67 15.67
CA GLY A 566 6.71 -16.69 14.28
C GLY A 566 7.68 -15.96 13.36
N LEU A 567 8.17 -16.64 12.34
CA LEU A 567 9.00 -16.03 11.29
C LEU A 567 8.08 -15.70 10.12
N THR A 568 7.86 -14.41 9.85
CA THR A 568 6.99 -13.99 8.74
C THR A 568 7.54 -14.44 7.41
N VAL A 569 6.64 -14.74 6.48
CA VAL A 569 6.99 -15.21 5.14
C VAL A 569 6.33 -14.33 4.10
N THR A 570 7.14 -13.80 3.19
CA THR A 570 6.70 -13.13 1.96
C THR A 570 7.27 -13.89 0.77
N ALA A 571 6.90 -13.52 -0.46
CA ALA A 571 7.52 -14.12 -1.64
C ALA A 571 9.03 -13.80 -1.80
N ARG A 572 9.63 -12.97 -0.93
CA ARG A 572 11.07 -12.66 -0.87
C ARG A 572 11.84 -13.56 0.11
N GLY A 573 11.15 -14.39 0.89
CA GLY A 573 11.75 -15.33 1.83
C GLY A 573 11.06 -15.32 3.19
N ALA A 574 11.74 -15.88 4.20
CA ALA A 574 11.31 -15.87 5.59
C ALA A 574 12.13 -14.88 6.42
N LEU A 575 11.53 -14.33 7.47
CA LEU A 575 12.21 -13.47 8.44
C LEU A 575 13.41 -14.21 9.06
N PRO A 576 14.58 -13.56 9.20
CA PRO A 576 15.70 -14.14 9.94
C PRO A 576 15.30 -14.51 11.37
N LYS A 577 15.73 -15.69 11.82
CA LYS A 577 15.39 -16.24 13.14
C LYS A 577 15.76 -15.34 14.33
N ASP A 578 16.78 -14.50 14.16
CA ASP A 578 17.31 -13.63 15.21
C ASP A 578 16.49 -12.32 15.32
N ASP A 579 15.67 -12.02 14.30
CA ASP A 579 14.77 -10.86 14.27
C ASP A 579 13.34 -11.19 14.76
N ALA A 580 13.05 -12.48 14.97
CA ALA A 580 11.73 -12.94 15.40
C ALA A 580 11.53 -12.74 16.91
N ALA A 581 10.45 -12.05 17.28
CA ALA A 581 10.07 -11.89 18.69
C ALA A 581 9.63 -13.23 19.30
N ILE A 582 10.10 -13.49 20.53
CA ILE A 582 9.77 -14.67 21.32
C ILE A 582 8.67 -14.30 22.31
N ILE A 583 7.57 -15.05 22.28
CA ILE A 583 6.47 -14.98 23.24
C ILE A 583 6.39 -16.28 24.02
N THR A 584 5.99 -16.23 25.29
CA THR A 584 5.99 -17.38 26.18
C THR A 584 4.71 -17.42 27.00
N THR A 585 4.19 -18.62 27.24
CA THR A 585 3.09 -18.88 28.18
C THR A 585 3.41 -20.07 29.06
N GLU A 586 2.91 -20.05 30.29
CA GLU A 586 2.85 -21.22 31.17
C GLU A 586 1.48 -21.89 31.00
N LEU A 587 1.46 -23.22 30.98
CA LEU A 587 0.25 -24.01 30.76
C LEU A 587 -0.34 -24.45 32.08
N VAL A 588 -1.64 -24.20 32.27
CA VAL A 588 -2.35 -24.42 33.54
C VAL A 588 -3.43 -25.48 33.46
N GLY A 589 -3.55 -26.19 32.33
CA GLY A 589 -4.62 -27.16 32.12
C GLY A 589 -5.97 -26.48 31.91
N ARG A 590 -5.97 -25.36 31.18
CA ARG A 590 -7.12 -24.45 30.99
C ARG A 590 -8.39 -25.19 30.58
N ALA A 591 -8.28 -26.15 29.67
CA ALA A 591 -9.42 -26.89 29.17
C ALA A 591 -10.10 -27.78 30.24
N ALA A 592 -9.38 -28.25 31.27
CA ALA A 592 -9.93 -29.13 32.30
C ALA A 592 -10.63 -28.36 33.44
N LYS A 593 -10.31 -27.07 33.59
CA LYS A 593 -10.84 -26.19 34.65
C LYS A 593 -12.35 -25.92 34.45
N PRO A 594 -13.12 -25.81 35.55
CA PRO A 594 -14.52 -25.38 35.45
C PRO A 594 -14.59 -23.92 34.96
N LEU A 595 -15.76 -23.54 34.41
CA LEU A 595 -16.02 -22.13 34.09
C LEU A 595 -16.10 -21.30 35.37
N CYS A 596 -15.73 -20.02 35.28
CA CYS A 596 -15.82 -19.07 36.39
C CYS A 596 -17.26 -18.88 36.88
N VAL A 597 -17.43 -18.43 38.12
CA VAL A 597 -18.74 -17.96 38.62
C VAL A 597 -19.24 -16.81 37.75
N THR A 598 -20.55 -16.71 37.59
CA THR A 598 -21.21 -15.70 36.77
C THR A 598 -22.26 -14.92 37.55
N ASN A 599 -22.72 -13.81 36.99
CA ASN A 599 -23.85 -13.04 37.47
C ASN A 599 -23.75 -12.70 38.98
N VAL A 600 -22.54 -12.36 39.43
CA VAL A 600 -22.30 -12.05 40.85
C VAL A 600 -22.92 -10.70 41.17
N LYS A 601 -23.79 -10.66 42.18
CA LYS A 601 -24.48 -9.46 42.64
C LYS A 601 -24.31 -9.29 44.14
N LEU A 602 -24.17 -8.04 44.55
CA LEU A 602 -24.10 -7.59 45.93
C LEU A 602 -25.33 -6.69 46.14
N ASN A 603 -26.34 -7.16 46.88
CA ASN A 603 -27.67 -6.50 46.99
C ASN A 603 -28.25 -6.13 45.61
N ASP A 604 -28.31 -7.11 44.70
CA ASP A 604 -28.81 -6.99 43.32
C ASP A 604 -27.99 -6.11 42.36
N GLU A 605 -26.87 -5.54 42.80
CA GLU A 605 -25.98 -4.69 41.98
C GLU A 605 -24.69 -5.41 41.58
N HIS A 606 -24.18 -5.10 40.37
CA HIS A 606 -22.89 -5.59 39.89
C HIS A 606 -21.79 -4.56 40.19
N TRP A 607 -20.69 -5.01 40.82
CA TRP A 607 -19.52 -4.20 41.21
C TRP A 607 -19.85 -2.86 41.91
N PRO A 608 -20.71 -2.82 42.96
CA PRO A 608 -20.94 -1.59 43.68
C PRO A 608 -19.68 -1.10 44.39
N ASP A 609 -19.39 0.20 44.33
CA ASP A 609 -18.26 0.80 45.06
C ASP A 609 -18.50 0.87 46.57
N THR A 610 -19.77 0.94 46.98
CA THR A 610 -20.19 1.07 48.38
C THR A 610 -21.49 0.32 48.61
N ILE A 611 -21.59 -0.41 49.72
CA ILE A 611 -22.78 -1.18 50.08
C ILE A 611 -23.05 -1.15 51.58
N THR A 612 -24.32 -1.24 51.97
CA THR A 612 -24.73 -1.29 53.37
C THR A 612 -24.87 -2.72 53.85
N ILE A 613 -24.32 -3.05 55.02
CA ILE A 613 -24.47 -4.34 55.71
C ILE A 613 -25.91 -4.46 56.28
N PRO A 614 -26.61 -5.60 56.13
CA PRO A 614 -26.14 -6.86 55.56
C PRO A 614 -26.10 -6.88 54.03
N VAL A 615 -25.13 -7.62 53.48
CA VAL A 615 -24.94 -7.79 52.04
C VAL A 615 -25.38 -9.19 51.64
N ASN A 616 -26.41 -9.27 50.79
CA ASN A 616 -26.77 -10.50 50.12
C ASN A 616 -25.91 -10.66 48.87
N VAL A 617 -24.94 -11.57 48.94
CA VAL A 617 -24.12 -11.97 47.79
C VAL A 617 -24.85 -13.08 47.06
N THR A 618 -25.14 -12.91 45.78
CA THR A 618 -25.66 -13.99 44.93
C THR A 618 -24.78 -14.17 43.73
N TRP A 619 -24.72 -15.39 43.18
CA TRP A 619 -24.00 -15.68 41.95
C TRP A 619 -24.71 -16.78 41.16
N SER A 620 -24.14 -17.15 40.03
CA SER A 620 -24.61 -18.21 39.16
C SER A 620 -23.43 -18.98 38.60
N HIS A 621 -23.72 -20.01 37.82
CA HIS A 621 -22.71 -20.81 37.14
C HIS A 621 -23.03 -20.99 35.67
N ARG A 622 -22.06 -21.52 34.93
CA ARG A 622 -22.23 -22.04 33.58
C ARG A 622 -21.58 -23.42 33.50
N ASN A 623 -21.94 -24.16 32.46
CA ASN A 623 -21.43 -25.51 32.23
C ASN A 623 -20.64 -25.57 30.92
N ARG A 624 -19.34 -25.88 31.04
CA ARG A 624 -18.40 -25.96 29.91
C ARG A 624 -18.82 -26.96 28.83
N ILE A 625 -19.43 -28.07 29.23
CA ILE A 625 -19.84 -29.16 28.34
C ILE A 625 -21.09 -28.78 27.56
N SER A 626 -22.05 -28.08 28.17
CA SER A 626 -23.27 -27.64 27.49
C SER A 626 -23.07 -26.37 26.66
N GLN A 627 -22.00 -25.61 26.88
CA GLN A 627 -21.68 -24.42 26.12
C GLN A 627 -20.87 -24.70 24.85
N VAL A 628 -20.76 -25.95 24.42
CA VAL A 628 -20.21 -26.32 23.10
C VAL A 628 -21.30 -26.06 22.03
N VAL A 629 -21.56 -24.78 21.77
CA VAL A 629 -22.56 -24.28 20.82
C VAL A 629 -21.94 -23.21 19.91
N GLU A 630 -22.63 -22.87 18.84
CA GLU A 630 -22.23 -21.77 17.94
C GLU A 630 -22.14 -20.44 18.71
N PRO A 631 -21.25 -19.51 18.30
CA PRO A 631 -20.99 -18.27 19.04
C PRO A 631 -22.22 -17.44 19.38
N GLN A 632 -23.26 -17.40 18.52
CA GLN A 632 -24.48 -16.64 18.82
C GLN A 632 -25.32 -17.21 19.98
N HIS A 633 -25.07 -18.45 20.39
CA HIS A 633 -25.77 -19.12 21.48
C HIS A 633 -24.94 -19.20 22.76
N LEU A 634 -23.68 -18.73 22.73
CA LEU A 634 -22.88 -18.60 23.95
C LEU A 634 -23.48 -17.54 24.86
N THR A 635 -23.50 -17.83 26.16
CA THR A 635 -24.06 -16.91 27.14
C THR A 635 -22.95 -16.07 27.78
N ASN A 636 -23.24 -14.80 28.02
CA ASN A 636 -22.31 -13.86 28.65
C ASN A 636 -22.19 -14.11 30.17
N TRP A 637 -21.29 -13.40 30.83
CA TRP A 637 -21.09 -13.51 32.27
C TRP A 637 -22.28 -13.03 33.12
N TYR A 638 -23.18 -12.21 32.59
CA TYR A 638 -24.33 -11.67 33.30
C TYR A 638 -25.54 -12.61 33.32
N THR A 639 -25.46 -13.72 32.58
CA THR A 639 -26.54 -14.70 32.52
C THR A 639 -26.44 -15.75 33.61
N GLY A 640 -27.60 -16.20 34.09
CA GLY A 640 -27.71 -17.36 34.95
C GLY A 640 -27.61 -18.67 34.16
N GLY A 641 -27.19 -19.73 34.84
CA GLY A 641 -27.07 -21.07 34.29
C GLY A 641 -26.82 -22.10 35.38
N THR A 642 -26.70 -23.36 34.97
CA THR A 642 -26.39 -24.47 35.88
C THR A 642 -24.90 -24.80 35.82
N PRO A 643 -24.28 -25.20 36.95
CA PRO A 643 -22.89 -25.65 36.97
C PRO A 643 -22.72 -27.01 36.27
N GLU A 644 -21.47 -27.36 35.95
CA GLU A 644 -21.11 -28.76 35.74
C GLU A 644 -21.37 -29.58 37.02
N PRO A 645 -21.75 -30.87 36.92
CA PRO A 645 -21.80 -31.75 38.07
C PRO A 645 -20.52 -31.67 38.92
N ASP A 646 -20.68 -31.76 40.24
CA ASP A 646 -19.60 -31.72 41.22
C ASP A 646 -18.80 -30.40 41.27
N THR A 647 -19.38 -29.31 40.75
CA THR A 647 -18.83 -27.97 40.92
C THR A 647 -19.27 -27.38 42.26
N THR A 648 -18.30 -26.89 43.04
CA THR A 648 -18.50 -26.10 44.26
C THR A 648 -17.97 -24.68 44.07
N THR A 649 -18.30 -23.77 44.98
CA THR A 649 -17.72 -22.42 45.03
C THR A 649 -16.93 -22.26 46.32
N GLN A 650 -15.63 -21.99 46.19
CA GLN A 650 -14.82 -21.50 47.28
C GLN A 650 -15.03 -20.00 47.46
N ILE A 651 -15.20 -19.60 48.72
CA ILE A 651 -15.48 -18.22 49.10
C ILE A 651 -14.40 -17.75 50.05
N SER A 652 -13.85 -16.58 49.79
CA SER A 652 -12.98 -15.84 50.70
C SER A 652 -13.50 -14.42 50.85
N VAL A 653 -13.69 -13.96 52.08
CA VAL A 653 -14.00 -12.56 52.40
C VAL A 653 -12.90 -12.05 53.29
N MET A 654 -12.27 -10.96 52.88
CA MET A 654 -11.13 -10.36 53.57
C MET A 654 -11.38 -8.87 53.81
N ASP A 655 -10.85 -8.37 54.92
CA ASP A 655 -10.66 -6.93 55.12
C ASP A 655 -9.55 -6.46 54.17
N ALA A 656 -9.89 -5.55 53.25
CA ALA A 656 -8.98 -5.10 52.20
C ALA A 656 -7.84 -4.22 52.73
N ASP A 657 -8.01 -3.60 53.91
CA ASP A 657 -7.01 -2.70 54.50
C ASP A 657 -5.99 -3.47 55.36
N THR A 658 -6.43 -4.56 56.00
CA THR A 658 -5.59 -5.36 56.91
C THR A 658 -5.16 -6.72 56.34
N ASN A 659 -5.77 -7.16 55.23
CA ASN A 659 -5.68 -8.52 54.69
C ASN A 659 -6.14 -9.61 55.68
N ALA A 660 -6.92 -9.26 56.71
CA ALA A 660 -7.48 -10.25 57.63
C ALA A 660 -8.59 -11.05 56.93
N VAL A 661 -8.50 -12.38 56.97
CA VAL A 661 -9.57 -13.27 56.48
C VAL A 661 -10.72 -13.25 57.48
N LEU A 662 -11.89 -12.78 57.04
CA LEU A 662 -13.10 -12.66 57.85
C LEU A 662 -14.01 -13.87 57.68
N TYR A 663 -14.06 -14.43 56.48
CA TYR A 663 -14.80 -15.65 56.18
C TYR A 663 -14.07 -16.45 55.11
N GLN A 664 -14.04 -17.78 55.29
CA GLN A 664 -13.56 -18.71 54.29
C GLN A 664 -14.43 -19.96 54.33
N GLY A 665 -14.88 -20.43 53.17
CA GLY A 665 -15.77 -21.58 53.08
C GLY A 665 -15.86 -22.16 51.67
N GLU A 666 -16.55 -23.29 51.56
CA GLU A 666 -16.88 -23.95 50.31
C GLU A 666 -18.36 -24.33 50.34
N THR A 667 -19.08 -24.08 49.24
CA THR A 667 -20.54 -24.32 49.18
C THR A 667 -20.99 -24.76 47.79
N THR A 668 -22.11 -25.46 47.74
CA THR A 668 -22.88 -25.72 46.51
C THR A 668 -24.04 -24.74 46.32
N GLU A 669 -24.34 -23.95 47.34
CA GLU A 669 -25.34 -22.88 47.26
C GLU A 669 -24.82 -21.74 46.38
N THR A 670 -25.73 -20.89 45.90
CA THR A 670 -25.42 -19.75 45.04
C THR A 670 -25.67 -18.40 45.72
N GLU A 671 -25.73 -18.41 47.05
CA GLU A 671 -25.94 -17.21 47.88
C GLU A 671 -25.14 -17.27 49.19
N LEU A 672 -24.77 -16.09 49.69
CA LEU A 672 -24.12 -15.89 50.97
C LEU A 672 -24.58 -14.55 51.58
N LEU A 673 -25.06 -14.58 52.81
CA LEU A 673 -25.36 -13.38 53.58
C LEU A 673 -24.14 -12.94 54.39
N LEU A 674 -23.63 -11.74 54.12
CA LEU A 674 -22.60 -11.09 54.94
C LEU A 674 -23.27 -10.09 55.90
N ASP A 675 -23.33 -10.42 57.17
CA ASP A 675 -23.94 -9.58 58.20
C ASP A 675 -22.93 -9.16 59.29
N GLU A 676 -23.40 -8.47 60.33
CA GLU A 676 -22.57 -8.03 61.46
C GLU A 676 -21.94 -9.18 62.27
N THR A 677 -22.37 -10.43 62.07
CA THR A 677 -21.77 -11.59 62.75
C THR A 677 -20.47 -12.04 62.07
N LEU A 678 -20.39 -11.86 60.75
CA LEU A 678 -19.24 -12.21 59.93
C LEU A 678 -18.29 -11.03 59.72
N ILE A 679 -18.82 -9.81 59.63
CA ILE A 679 -18.05 -8.61 59.32
C ILE A 679 -17.91 -7.71 60.57
N PRO A 680 -16.70 -7.52 61.10
CA PRO A 680 -16.46 -6.62 62.23
C PRO A 680 -16.85 -5.18 61.92
N ALA A 681 -17.48 -4.50 62.88
CA ALA A 681 -18.01 -3.12 62.73
C ALA A 681 -16.96 -2.04 62.38
N LEU A 682 -15.66 -2.33 62.56
CA LEU A 682 -14.57 -1.42 62.21
C LEU A 682 -14.05 -1.60 60.78
N THR A 683 -14.51 -2.64 60.08
CA THR A 683 -14.10 -2.92 58.70
C THR A 683 -14.64 -1.82 57.79
N GLN A 684 -13.79 -1.19 56.99
CA GLN A 684 -14.22 -0.13 56.06
C GLN A 684 -14.32 -0.63 54.63
N ARG A 685 -13.47 -1.61 54.27
CA ARG A 685 -13.40 -2.17 52.93
C ARG A 685 -13.34 -3.68 52.96
N LEU A 686 -14.14 -4.31 52.11
CA LEU A 686 -14.16 -5.75 51.94
C LEU A 686 -13.70 -6.13 50.54
N THR A 687 -12.89 -7.17 50.46
CA THR A 687 -12.64 -7.92 49.24
C THR A 687 -13.35 -9.26 49.34
N ILE A 688 -14.27 -9.53 48.41
CA ILE A 688 -14.87 -10.85 48.24
C ILE A 688 -14.25 -11.54 47.03
N THR A 689 -13.86 -12.80 47.21
CA THR A 689 -13.36 -13.67 46.15
C THR A 689 -14.20 -14.93 46.07
N LEU A 690 -14.70 -15.24 44.87
CA LEU A 690 -15.49 -16.43 44.57
C LEU A 690 -14.79 -17.23 43.47
N THR A 691 -14.43 -18.47 43.76
CA THR A 691 -13.72 -19.36 42.84
C THR A 691 -14.52 -20.64 42.65
N ALA A 692 -14.95 -20.92 41.41
CA ALA A 692 -15.57 -22.20 41.10
C ALA A 692 -14.51 -23.31 41.10
N THR A 693 -14.81 -24.44 41.71
CA THR A 693 -13.94 -25.60 41.86
C THR A 693 -14.62 -26.87 41.41
N ARG A 694 -13.91 -27.74 40.71
CA ARG A 694 -14.44 -29.05 40.27
C ARG A 694 -13.31 -30.07 40.22
N GLU A 695 -13.49 -31.22 40.88
CA GLU A 695 -12.51 -32.31 40.94
C GLU A 695 -11.08 -31.84 41.33
N GLY A 696 -11.01 -30.86 42.25
CA GLY A 696 -9.74 -30.27 42.71
C GLY A 696 -9.11 -29.24 41.76
N ASN A 697 -9.76 -28.89 40.64
CA ASN A 697 -9.34 -27.80 39.77
C ASN A 697 -10.12 -26.53 40.07
N GLU A 698 -9.41 -25.43 40.30
CA GLU A 698 -9.98 -24.08 40.36
C GLU A 698 -10.21 -23.52 38.94
N ALA A 699 -11.27 -22.72 38.78
CA ALA A 699 -11.56 -21.98 37.56
C ALA A 699 -10.39 -21.08 37.14
N MET A 700 -10.31 -20.76 35.84
CA MET A 700 -9.20 -19.96 35.30
C MET A 700 -9.14 -18.55 35.90
N GLN A 701 -10.31 -17.93 36.13
CA GLN A 701 -10.43 -16.61 36.75
C GLN A 701 -11.39 -16.68 37.95
N PRO A 702 -10.95 -16.27 39.15
CA PRO A 702 -11.86 -16.05 40.26
C PRO A 702 -12.56 -14.70 40.08
N PHE A 703 -13.83 -14.59 40.52
CA PHE A 703 -14.43 -13.28 40.70
C PHE A 703 -13.81 -12.64 41.94
N SER A 704 -13.31 -11.41 41.83
CA SER A 704 -12.80 -10.65 42.96
C SER A 704 -13.25 -9.20 42.86
N HIS A 705 -13.91 -8.71 43.91
CA HIS A 705 -14.37 -7.32 43.96
C HIS A 705 -14.09 -6.71 45.32
N THR A 706 -13.62 -5.46 45.33
CA THR A 706 -13.37 -4.69 46.55
C THR A 706 -14.30 -3.51 46.63
N PHE A 707 -15.00 -3.36 47.76
CA PHE A 707 -16.01 -2.33 47.95
C PHE A 707 -15.98 -1.78 49.38
N ASN A 708 -16.49 -0.55 49.55
CA ASN A 708 -16.65 0.07 50.86
C ASN A 708 -17.90 -0.49 51.56
N VAL A 709 -17.82 -0.70 52.86
CA VAL A 709 -18.97 -1.12 53.67
C VAL A 709 -19.46 0.00 54.57
N VAL A 710 -20.78 0.12 54.66
CA VAL A 710 -21.47 1.02 55.58
C VAL A 710 -22.30 0.19 56.54
N PHE A 711 -22.14 0.42 57.84
CA PHE A 711 -23.00 -0.19 58.85
C PHE A 711 -24.22 0.70 59.08
N THR A 712 -25.40 0.08 59.10
CA THR A 712 -26.61 0.81 59.51
C THR A 712 -26.44 1.27 60.96
N PRO A 713 -26.63 2.56 61.30
CA PRO A 713 -26.52 3.02 62.67
C PRO A 713 -27.49 2.24 63.56
N LYS A 714 -26.98 1.57 64.60
CA LYS A 714 -27.87 0.99 65.62
C LYS A 714 -28.68 2.13 66.22
N ALA A 715 -30.01 2.06 66.11
CA ALA A 715 -30.89 3.00 66.79
C ALA A 715 -30.53 2.98 68.28
N GLU A 716 -30.04 4.11 68.80
CA GLU A 716 -29.87 4.28 70.23
C GLU A 716 -31.25 4.17 70.88
N VAL A 717 -31.53 2.99 71.44
CA VAL A 717 -32.63 2.84 72.39
C VAL A 717 -32.19 3.59 73.63
N PHE A 718 -32.52 4.88 73.70
CA PHE A 718 -32.60 5.57 74.98
C PHE A 718 -33.63 4.84 75.82
N LYS A 719 -33.18 3.91 76.67
CA LYS A 719 -33.94 3.48 77.83
C LYS A 719 -34.05 4.71 78.73
N ASN A 720 -35.14 5.44 78.59
CA ASN A 720 -35.64 6.26 79.69
C ASN A 720 -36.10 5.31 80.79
N SER A 721 -35.17 4.98 81.68
CA SER A 721 -35.47 4.46 83.01
C SER A 721 -34.86 5.42 84.03
N ASP A 722 -35.77 6.23 84.58
CA ASP A 722 -35.78 6.85 85.91
C ASP A 722 -34.76 7.93 86.30
N ILE A 723 -35.32 9.13 86.48
CA ILE A 723 -35.01 10.21 87.46
C ILE A 723 -33.67 10.95 87.31
#